data_AF-A0AAW0F7T7-F1
#
_entry.id   AF-A0AAW0F7T7-F1
#
_cell.length_a   1.000
_cell.length_b   1.000
_cell.length_c   1.000
_cell.angle_alpha   90.00
_cell.angle_beta   90.00
_cell.angle_gamma   90.00
#
_symmetry.space_group_name_H-M   'P 1'
#
loop_
_entity.id
_entity.type
_entity.pdbx_description
1 polymer ?
#
loop_
_entity_poly.entity_id
_entity_poly.type
_entity_poly.pdbx_seq_one_letter_code
_entity_poly.pdbx_strand_id
1 'polypeptide(L)'
;MADGKTSASVVVVDPELAAKERDAAARAMLRDDGATSMGKTQLLRKGLAYTVPYTLKVVVADPKLMEKATAEAEEVLQAAFQLVDTLLNNFNAKSEVSRINAMPVGEAFQMSAALKRVMGCCQRVYNSSRGAFDPAVGPLVRELREAARAGKTVPADRIDALLRTCTLNNAFAIDLNRGTISRKNADAMLDLGGVNKGYGVDYIVERLNHLGYEDVFFEWGGDVRASGKNPSGQLWAVGIARPPALADLRAAVPEEKRTFIRVLRLNNEAIATSGDYENLVEGPGSKVYSSTFDAASRGLLEPTEADMAQVSVKCYSCMYADALATAALLKNSPTDVRRMLDSWRYVRDTVTDYTTYTREDERVAKMFEIATENVEMRAKRIAGSLPARVLIIGGGLAGCSAAIEAANCGAQVVLLEKEPKLGGNSAKATSGINAWGTRAQAKQGVMDGGKFFERDTYRSGKGGNCDPCLVKTLSVKSADAVKWLSELGVPLTVLSQLGGASRKRCHRAPDKADGTPVPIGFTIMKTLENHIVQRLSRQITVMTGITVTGLESSSLARPDGIVTKHVTGVRLLQANGESMTLTGDAVILATGGFSNDHTTNSLLHQYAPQLASFPTTNGVWATGDGVKMARELGVTLVDMDKVQLHPTGLLDPKDPSNRTKYLGPEALRGSGGVLLNKNGERFINELDLRSVVSQAIIAQDNVYPNSGGSKFAYCVLNEAAAKLFGKNSLGFYWNRLGLFEKVDNVAALAKLIGCAEATVTATLSQYEALSSKKLHACPLTGKNVFPCTLGTQGPYYVALVTPSIHYTMGGCLISPSAEMQAVDDSTVTPSRRPILGLFGAGEVTGGVHGGNRLGGNSLLECVVFGKIAGDRAATILQKKSAALSMSEWSTVVLREVREGGVYGAGSRVLRFNMPGALQRTGLALGQFIGIRGDWDGQQLIGYYSPITLPDDVGVIGILARADKGRLAEWISALQPGDAVEMKACGGLIIDRHFAARHFLFRGHKIRKLALIGGGTGVAPMLQIVRAALKKPFVDSMESVQFIYAAEDESELTYRSLLQSYEREYGSEKFRCHFVLNNPPAQWTEGVGFVDAALLRSAVQAPSNDLLVAICGPPIMQRAVKGILHSLGYNDNLVRTVDEVEPTAAKM
;
A
#
# COMPACT_ATOMS: atom_id res chain seq x y z
N MET A 1 -30.95 14.82 -19.68
CA MET A 1 -30.90 13.46 -19.11
C MET A 1 -32.19 13.29 -18.34
N ALA A 2 -33.14 12.52 -18.89
CA ALA A 2 -34.56 12.54 -18.53
C ALA A 2 -35.12 11.14 -18.27
N ASP A 3 -34.31 10.21 -17.76
CA ASP A 3 -34.80 8.94 -17.24
C ASP A 3 -34.42 8.80 -15.76
N GLY A 4 -35.43 8.83 -14.90
CA GLY A 4 -35.33 8.58 -13.46
C GLY A 4 -35.04 7.11 -13.14
N LYS A 5 -34.05 6.50 -13.78
CA LYS A 5 -33.53 5.19 -13.42
C LYS A 5 -32.32 5.36 -12.52
N THR A 6 -32.46 4.90 -11.29
CA THR A 6 -31.34 4.60 -10.40
C THR A 6 -30.32 3.67 -11.09
N SER A 7 -29.05 3.88 -10.76
CA SER A 7 -27.85 3.07 -11.07
C SER A 7 -27.31 3.09 -12.52
N ALA A 8 -26.16 3.75 -12.68
CA ALA A 8 -25.15 3.66 -13.73
C ALA A 8 -25.62 3.83 -15.19
N SER A 9 -25.27 4.97 -15.79
CA SER A 9 -25.29 5.16 -17.24
C SER A 9 -23.91 4.87 -17.82
N VAL A 10 -23.82 3.80 -18.62
CA VAL A 10 -22.63 3.48 -19.44
C VAL A 10 -22.74 4.28 -20.73
N VAL A 11 -21.76 5.15 -21.01
CA VAL A 11 -21.66 5.80 -22.32
C VAL A 11 -21.09 4.77 -23.29
N VAL A 12 -21.92 4.26 -24.20
CA VAL A 12 -21.50 3.29 -25.21
C VAL A 12 -20.83 4.04 -26.36
N VAL A 13 -19.52 3.86 -26.49
CA VAL A 13 -18.75 4.22 -27.69
C VAL A 13 -19.03 3.14 -28.75
N ASP A 14 -19.10 3.49 -30.05
CA ASP A 14 -19.24 2.52 -31.15
C ASP A 14 -18.11 1.47 -31.06
N PRO A 15 -18.41 0.24 -30.64
CA PRO A 15 -17.41 -0.75 -30.30
C PRO A 15 -16.68 -1.30 -31.53
N GLU A 16 -17.35 -1.35 -32.69
CA GLU A 16 -16.77 -1.86 -33.94
C GLU A 16 -15.77 -0.88 -34.53
N LEU A 17 -16.11 0.41 -34.57
CA LEU A 17 -15.20 1.46 -35.04
C LEU A 17 -13.96 1.55 -34.15
N ALA A 18 -14.16 1.56 -32.83
CA ALA A 18 -13.06 1.61 -31.85
C ALA A 18 -12.15 0.38 -31.92
N ALA A 19 -12.71 -0.82 -32.18
CA ALA A 19 -11.93 -2.04 -32.38
C ALA A 19 -11.07 -1.96 -33.65
N LYS A 20 -11.63 -1.45 -34.76
CA LYS A 20 -10.93 -1.32 -36.04
C LYS A 20 -9.77 -0.32 -35.98
N GLU A 21 -9.97 0.82 -35.33
CA GLU A 21 -8.91 1.84 -35.14
C GLU A 21 -7.79 1.34 -34.22
N ARG A 22 -8.13 0.64 -33.14
CA ARG A 22 -7.15 -0.01 -32.25
C ARG A 22 -6.32 -1.04 -32.99
N ASP A 23 -6.94 -1.85 -33.85
CA ASP A 23 -6.23 -2.87 -34.61
C ASP A 23 -5.26 -2.25 -35.63
N ALA A 24 -5.69 -1.20 -36.33
CA ALA A 24 -4.84 -0.45 -37.25
C ALA A 24 -3.63 0.18 -36.53
N ALA A 25 -3.85 0.80 -35.35
CA ALA A 25 -2.79 1.37 -34.54
C ALA A 25 -1.84 0.30 -33.97
N ALA A 26 -2.38 -0.85 -33.53
CA ALA A 26 -1.59 -1.98 -33.04
C ALA A 26 -0.67 -2.53 -34.13
N ARG A 27 -1.20 -2.74 -35.35
CA ARG A 27 -0.42 -3.18 -36.51
C ARG A 27 0.69 -2.18 -36.86
N ALA A 28 0.43 -0.89 -36.79
CA ALA A 28 1.47 0.13 -36.99
C ALA A 28 2.57 0.04 -35.92
N MET A 29 2.24 -0.25 -34.66
CA MET A 29 3.23 -0.38 -33.57
C MET A 29 4.03 -1.69 -33.61
N LEU A 30 3.50 -2.75 -34.21
CA LEU A 30 4.14 -4.07 -34.32
C LEU A 30 5.03 -4.22 -35.57
N ARG A 31 4.95 -3.26 -36.50
CA ARG A 31 5.86 -3.19 -37.64
C ARG A 31 7.28 -2.88 -37.16
N ASP A 32 8.15 -3.91 -37.18
CA ASP A 32 9.60 -3.73 -37.24
C ASP A 32 9.94 -3.35 -38.70
N ASP A 33 9.66 -2.11 -39.09
CA ASP A 33 10.13 -1.60 -40.37
C ASP A 33 11.66 -1.65 -40.32
N GLY A 34 12.27 -2.56 -41.07
CA GLY A 34 13.73 -2.79 -41.14
C GLY A 34 14.54 -1.62 -41.70
N ALA A 35 14.08 -0.38 -41.52
CA ALA A 35 14.86 0.83 -41.75
C ALA A 35 16.04 0.82 -40.76
N THR A 36 17.19 0.39 -41.27
CA THR A 36 18.50 0.48 -40.64
C THR A 36 18.81 1.94 -40.30
N SER A 37 18.46 2.38 -39.10
CA SER A 37 19.06 3.58 -38.52
C SER A 37 20.30 3.13 -37.73
N MET A 38 21.46 3.69 -38.08
CA MET A 38 22.75 3.48 -37.37
C MET A 38 23.52 2.17 -37.64
N GLY A 39 23.42 1.54 -38.82
CA GLY A 39 24.36 0.48 -39.24
C GLY A 39 24.31 -0.85 -38.47
N LYS A 40 23.34 -1.04 -37.57
CA LYS A 40 23.07 -2.30 -36.88
C LYS A 40 22.25 -3.24 -37.78
N THR A 41 22.52 -4.54 -37.70
CA THR A 41 21.79 -5.58 -38.45
C THR A 41 21.02 -6.51 -37.50
N GLN A 42 20.05 -7.26 -38.01
CA GLN A 42 19.21 -8.15 -37.21
C GLN A 42 19.26 -9.58 -37.74
N LEU A 43 19.61 -10.53 -36.88
CA LEU A 43 19.40 -11.96 -37.10
C LEU A 43 17.92 -12.29 -36.87
N LEU A 44 17.29 -13.01 -37.79
CA LEU A 44 15.95 -13.58 -37.63
C LEU A 44 16.00 -15.10 -37.83
N ARG A 45 15.43 -15.84 -36.89
CA ARG A 45 15.21 -17.28 -36.99
C ARG A 45 13.76 -17.61 -36.63
N LYS A 46 13.14 -18.45 -37.44
CA LYS A 46 11.79 -18.99 -37.21
C LYS A 46 11.84 -20.50 -37.42
N GLY A 47 11.05 -21.23 -36.66
CA GLY A 47 10.97 -22.69 -36.78
C GLY A 47 9.90 -23.29 -35.90
N LEU A 48 9.90 -24.62 -35.81
CA LEU A 48 9.03 -25.39 -34.93
C LEU A 48 9.89 -26.17 -33.92
N ALA A 49 9.52 -26.12 -32.65
CA ALA A 49 10.08 -26.98 -31.60
C ALA A 49 8.92 -27.69 -30.91
N TYR A 50 8.92 -29.04 -30.93
CA TYR A 50 7.84 -29.88 -30.42
C TYR A 50 6.45 -29.47 -30.94
N THR A 51 6.34 -29.17 -32.24
CA THR A 51 5.13 -28.67 -32.94
C THR A 51 4.70 -27.24 -32.60
N VAL A 52 5.44 -26.54 -31.71
CA VAL A 52 5.15 -25.17 -31.31
C VAL A 52 6.06 -24.19 -32.07
N PRO A 53 5.51 -23.13 -32.70
CA PRO A 53 6.31 -22.14 -33.42
C PRO A 53 7.15 -21.29 -32.48
N TYR A 54 8.37 -20.97 -32.92
CA TYR A 54 9.25 -20.01 -32.25
C TYR A 54 9.77 -18.94 -33.21
N THR A 55 10.06 -17.77 -32.66
CA THR A 55 10.74 -16.67 -33.36
C THR A 55 11.86 -16.13 -32.47
N LEU A 56 13.08 -16.09 -33.00
CA LEU A 56 14.25 -15.44 -32.38
C LEU A 56 14.69 -14.24 -33.22
N LYS A 57 14.88 -13.10 -32.56
CA LYS A 57 15.53 -11.91 -33.13
C LYS A 57 16.71 -11.50 -32.26
N VAL A 58 17.86 -11.23 -32.89
CA VAL A 58 19.07 -10.72 -32.20
C VAL A 58 19.62 -9.54 -32.97
N VAL A 59 19.83 -8.41 -32.32
CA VAL A 59 20.50 -7.26 -32.95
C VAL A 59 22.01 -7.46 -32.88
N VAL A 60 22.66 -7.39 -34.05
CA VAL A 60 24.10 -7.56 -34.21
C VAL A 60 24.70 -6.21 -34.61
N ALA A 61 25.57 -5.69 -33.75
CA ALA A 61 26.16 -4.36 -33.91
C ALA A 61 27.13 -4.26 -35.09
N ASP A 62 27.87 -5.34 -35.38
CA ASP A 62 28.79 -5.44 -36.54
C ASP A 62 28.31 -6.56 -37.48
N PRO A 63 27.93 -6.24 -38.74
CA PRO A 63 27.53 -7.24 -39.72
C PRO A 63 28.54 -8.37 -39.93
N LYS A 64 29.85 -8.15 -39.69
CA LYS A 64 30.89 -9.18 -39.80
C LYS A 64 30.74 -10.30 -38.76
N LEU A 65 30.03 -10.04 -37.65
CA LEU A 65 29.78 -11.02 -36.60
C LEU A 65 28.51 -11.84 -36.84
N MET A 66 27.79 -11.62 -37.94
CA MET A 66 26.49 -12.27 -38.21
C MET A 66 26.59 -13.81 -38.31
N GLU A 67 27.67 -14.34 -38.89
CA GLU A 67 27.90 -15.78 -38.99
C GLU A 67 28.15 -16.41 -37.61
N LYS A 68 28.98 -15.74 -36.79
CA LYS A 68 29.23 -16.15 -35.40
C LYS A 68 27.94 -16.09 -34.56
N ALA A 69 27.20 -14.99 -34.66
CA ALA A 69 25.93 -14.81 -33.95
C ALA A 69 24.88 -15.85 -34.36
N THR A 70 24.88 -16.25 -35.64
CA THR A 70 24.04 -17.34 -36.15
C THR A 70 24.39 -18.67 -35.47
N ALA A 71 25.67 -19.07 -35.49
CA ALA A 71 26.12 -20.33 -34.91
C ALA A 71 25.85 -20.40 -33.39
N GLU A 72 26.18 -19.33 -32.66
CA GLU A 72 25.94 -19.24 -31.21
C GLU A 72 24.43 -19.26 -30.89
N ALA A 73 23.58 -18.62 -31.70
CA ALA A 73 22.14 -18.65 -31.52
C ALA A 73 21.54 -20.05 -31.76
N GLU A 74 22.03 -20.78 -32.77
CA GLU A 74 21.58 -22.14 -33.06
C GLU A 74 21.99 -23.13 -31.97
N GLU A 75 23.22 -23.02 -31.44
CA GLU A 75 23.68 -23.81 -30.29
C GLU A 75 22.80 -23.56 -29.05
N VAL A 76 22.50 -22.29 -28.74
CA VAL A 76 21.65 -21.92 -27.60
C VAL A 76 20.23 -22.45 -27.76
N LEU A 77 19.64 -22.35 -28.96
CA LEU A 77 18.31 -22.91 -29.24
C LEU A 77 18.30 -24.42 -29.05
N GLN A 78 19.27 -25.14 -29.61
CA GLN A 78 19.38 -26.59 -29.48
C GLN A 78 19.53 -27.00 -28.01
N ALA A 79 20.41 -26.34 -27.26
CA ALA A 79 20.63 -26.60 -25.85
C ALA A 79 19.36 -26.33 -25.01
N ALA A 80 18.63 -25.27 -25.30
CA ALA A 80 17.39 -24.93 -24.59
C ALA A 80 16.29 -25.97 -24.82
N PHE A 81 16.05 -26.37 -26.07
CA PHE A 81 15.04 -27.38 -26.39
C PHE A 81 15.42 -28.74 -25.81
N GLN A 82 16.69 -29.14 -25.92
CA GLN A 82 17.17 -30.38 -25.30
C GLN A 82 17.05 -30.35 -23.77
N LEU A 83 17.31 -29.21 -23.13
CA LEU A 83 17.12 -29.06 -21.69
C LEU A 83 15.65 -29.27 -21.30
N VAL A 84 14.73 -28.61 -22.01
CA VAL A 84 13.29 -28.77 -21.74
C VAL A 84 12.85 -30.23 -21.94
N ASP A 85 13.33 -30.89 -22.98
CA ASP A 85 12.98 -32.29 -23.25
C ASP A 85 13.55 -33.28 -22.23
N THR A 86 14.83 -33.11 -21.87
CA THR A 86 15.51 -34.03 -20.95
C THR A 86 15.14 -33.81 -19.49
N LEU A 87 14.67 -32.62 -19.11
CA LEU A 87 14.35 -32.33 -17.71
C LEU A 87 12.86 -32.18 -17.46
N LEU A 88 12.12 -31.47 -18.31
CA LEU A 88 10.77 -30.96 -18.01
C LEU A 88 9.64 -31.60 -18.84
N ASN A 89 9.95 -32.44 -19.83
CA ASN A 89 8.97 -33.04 -20.73
C ASN A 89 8.43 -34.38 -20.20
N ASN A 90 7.14 -34.44 -19.89
CA ASN A 90 6.46 -35.65 -19.43
C ASN A 90 6.23 -36.73 -20.49
N PHE A 91 6.38 -36.39 -21.77
CA PHE A 91 6.26 -37.36 -22.85
C PHE A 91 7.58 -38.10 -23.11
N ASN A 92 8.71 -37.56 -22.64
CA ASN A 92 9.99 -38.24 -22.69
C ASN A 92 10.15 -39.11 -21.44
N ALA A 93 10.08 -40.44 -21.58
CA ALA A 93 10.20 -41.39 -20.47
C ALA A 93 11.56 -41.31 -19.72
N LYS A 94 12.59 -40.76 -20.35
CA LYS A 94 13.92 -40.56 -19.75
C LYS A 94 14.06 -39.22 -19.03
N SER A 95 13.06 -38.33 -19.14
CA SER A 95 13.18 -37.01 -18.54
C SER A 95 13.22 -37.08 -17.01
N GLU A 96 13.81 -36.06 -16.40
CA GLU A 96 13.89 -35.98 -14.94
C GLU A 96 12.51 -36.03 -14.28
N VAL A 97 11.51 -35.30 -14.82
CA VAL A 97 10.14 -35.32 -14.31
C VAL A 97 9.47 -36.68 -14.53
N SER A 98 9.64 -37.32 -15.69
CA SER A 98 9.10 -38.67 -15.92
C SER A 98 9.68 -39.70 -14.95
N ARG A 99 10.97 -39.60 -14.62
CA ARG A 99 11.62 -40.46 -13.62
C ARG A 99 11.05 -40.22 -12.22
N ILE A 100 10.81 -38.97 -11.84
CA ILE A 100 10.13 -38.63 -10.58
C ILE A 100 8.71 -39.19 -10.56
N ASN A 101 7.99 -39.14 -11.68
CA ASN A 101 6.63 -39.69 -11.77
C ASN A 101 6.60 -41.22 -11.68
N ALA A 102 7.67 -41.89 -12.12
CA ALA A 102 7.80 -43.35 -12.11
C ALA A 102 8.41 -43.93 -10.82
N MET A 103 9.00 -43.10 -9.94
CA MET A 103 9.72 -43.62 -8.77
C MET A 103 8.79 -44.17 -7.68
N PRO A 104 9.27 -45.09 -6.82
CA PRO A 104 8.53 -45.59 -5.65
C PRO A 104 8.12 -44.49 -4.66
N VAL A 105 7.01 -44.71 -3.96
CA VAL A 105 6.52 -43.81 -2.90
C VAL A 105 7.53 -43.75 -1.74
N GLY A 106 7.81 -42.55 -1.24
CA GLY A 106 8.74 -42.31 -0.14
C GLY A 106 10.20 -42.16 -0.54
N GLU A 107 10.59 -42.57 -1.76
CA GLU A 107 11.96 -42.43 -2.24
C GLU A 107 12.28 -40.97 -2.60
N ALA A 108 13.45 -40.48 -2.16
CA ALA A 108 13.88 -39.11 -2.40
C ALA A 108 14.71 -39.00 -3.69
N PHE A 109 14.29 -38.13 -4.59
CA PHE A 109 15.00 -37.80 -5.81
C PHE A 109 15.77 -36.48 -5.65
N GLN A 110 17.05 -36.45 -6.05
CA GLN A 110 17.86 -35.24 -6.06
C GLN A 110 17.60 -34.45 -7.35
N MET A 111 16.94 -33.30 -7.22
CA MET A 111 16.62 -32.44 -8.36
C MET A 111 17.87 -31.78 -8.93
N SER A 112 17.93 -31.66 -10.25
CA SER A 112 18.84 -30.78 -10.96
C SER A 112 18.60 -29.32 -10.57
N ALA A 113 19.59 -28.46 -10.81
CA ALA A 113 19.47 -27.03 -10.52
C ALA A 113 18.31 -26.38 -11.30
N ALA A 114 18.06 -26.83 -12.53
CA ALA A 114 16.97 -26.36 -13.38
C ALA A 114 15.61 -26.79 -12.81
N LEU A 115 15.41 -28.09 -12.55
CA LEU A 115 14.16 -28.58 -12.01
C LEU A 115 13.86 -27.97 -10.63
N LYS A 116 14.88 -27.81 -9.78
CA LYS A 116 14.75 -27.11 -8.49
C LYS A 116 14.25 -25.67 -8.66
N ARG A 117 14.72 -24.94 -9.68
CA ARG A 117 14.24 -23.57 -9.99
C ARG A 117 12.78 -23.59 -10.43
N VAL A 118 12.39 -24.54 -11.29
CA VAL A 118 11.00 -24.71 -11.77
C VAL A 118 10.06 -25.08 -10.62
N MET A 119 10.41 -26.07 -9.80
CA MET A 119 9.61 -26.46 -8.63
C MET A 119 9.46 -25.33 -7.60
N GLY A 120 10.48 -24.48 -7.47
CA GLY A 120 10.40 -23.26 -6.67
C GLY A 120 9.34 -22.27 -7.18
N CYS A 121 9.23 -22.10 -8.50
CA CYS A 121 8.17 -21.31 -9.13
C CYS A 121 6.79 -21.93 -8.87
N CYS A 122 6.63 -23.23 -9.16
CA CYS A 122 5.38 -23.96 -8.99
C CYS A 122 4.83 -23.84 -7.56
N GLN A 123 5.65 -24.13 -6.55
CA GLN A 123 5.24 -24.05 -5.15
C GLN A 123 4.82 -22.63 -4.75
N ARG A 124 5.50 -21.61 -5.29
CA ARG A 124 5.22 -20.21 -4.99
C ARG A 124 3.89 -19.78 -5.59
N VAL A 125 3.64 -20.08 -6.86
CA VAL A 125 2.41 -19.72 -7.57
C VAL A 125 1.23 -20.52 -7.03
N TYR A 126 1.39 -21.81 -6.75
CA TYR A 126 0.40 -22.65 -6.06
C TYR A 126 -0.05 -22.01 -4.75
N ASN A 127 0.90 -21.63 -3.88
CA ASN A 127 0.58 -21.04 -2.59
C ASN A 127 -0.09 -19.65 -2.71
N SER A 128 0.38 -18.79 -3.61
CA SER A 128 -0.20 -17.44 -3.77
C SER A 128 -1.58 -17.45 -4.43
N SER A 129 -1.80 -18.39 -5.35
CA SER A 129 -3.06 -18.51 -6.09
C SER A 129 -4.12 -19.31 -5.35
N ARG A 130 -3.75 -19.90 -4.19
CA ARG A 130 -4.55 -20.83 -3.39
C ARG A 130 -4.92 -22.11 -4.14
N GLY A 131 -3.95 -22.67 -4.85
CA GLY A 131 -4.10 -23.93 -5.59
C GLY A 131 -4.76 -23.80 -6.96
N ALA A 132 -5.03 -22.59 -7.46
CA ALA A 132 -5.54 -22.42 -8.82
C ALA A 132 -4.51 -22.85 -9.88
N PHE A 133 -3.22 -22.68 -9.61
CA PHE A 133 -2.16 -23.34 -10.38
C PHE A 133 -1.61 -24.51 -9.57
N ASP A 134 -1.80 -25.74 -10.06
CA ASP A 134 -1.29 -26.96 -9.42
C ASP A 134 -0.66 -27.90 -10.45
N PRO A 135 0.67 -28.12 -10.43
CA PRO A 135 1.31 -29.05 -11.34
C PRO A 135 1.06 -30.52 -10.99
N ALA A 136 0.41 -30.85 -9.87
CA ALA A 136 0.19 -32.24 -9.46
C ALA A 136 -1.16 -32.82 -9.89
N VAL A 137 -2.05 -32.01 -10.48
CA VAL A 137 -3.41 -32.44 -10.87
C VAL A 137 -3.46 -33.25 -12.18
N GLY A 138 -2.30 -33.55 -12.79
CA GLY A 138 -2.20 -34.30 -14.04
C GLY A 138 -3.01 -35.61 -14.10
N PRO A 139 -3.04 -36.47 -13.05
CA PRO A 139 -3.87 -37.68 -13.05
C PRO A 139 -5.36 -37.39 -13.18
N LEU A 140 -5.84 -36.36 -12.47
CA LEU A 140 -7.23 -35.90 -12.52
C LEU A 140 -7.57 -35.32 -13.88
N VAL A 141 -6.70 -34.47 -14.43
CA VAL A 141 -6.87 -33.91 -15.79
C VAL A 141 -6.93 -35.03 -16.83
N ARG A 142 -6.09 -36.07 -16.72
CA ARG A 142 -6.11 -37.20 -17.66
C ARG A 142 -7.44 -37.96 -17.61
N GLU A 143 -7.93 -38.32 -16.42
CA GLU A 143 -9.22 -39.01 -16.27
C GLU A 143 -10.39 -38.15 -16.80
N LEU A 144 -10.38 -36.84 -16.52
CA LEU A 144 -11.39 -35.93 -17.03
C LEU A 144 -11.36 -35.82 -18.57
N ARG A 145 -10.16 -35.76 -19.18
CA ARG A 145 -10.02 -35.71 -20.64
C ARG A 145 -10.47 -37.00 -21.32
N GLU A 146 -10.14 -38.16 -20.74
CA GLU A 146 -10.56 -39.46 -21.25
C GLU A 146 -12.08 -39.63 -21.15
N ALA A 147 -12.69 -39.24 -20.03
CA ALA A 147 -14.13 -39.23 -19.86
C ALA A 147 -14.81 -38.29 -20.87
N ALA A 148 -14.30 -37.07 -21.03
CA ALA A 148 -14.83 -36.10 -21.99
C ALA A 148 -14.81 -36.64 -23.43
N ARG A 149 -13.67 -37.18 -23.89
CA ARG A 149 -13.54 -37.79 -25.23
C ARG A 149 -14.49 -38.98 -25.45
N ALA A 150 -14.79 -39.72 -24.39
CA ALA A 150 -15.75 -40.82 -24.41
C ALA A 150 -17.22 -40.36 -24.28
N GLY A 151 -17.49 -39.05 -24.20
CA GLY A 151 -18.82 -38.51 -24.00
C GLY A 151 -19.41 -38.80 -22.61
N LYS A 152 -18.56 -38.98 -21.59
CA LYS A 152 -18.92 -39.33 -20.20
C LYS A 152 -18.47 -38.26 -19.21
N THR A 153 -19.00 -38.33 -17.98
CA THR A 153 -18.56 -37.52 -16.83
C THR A 153 -17.87 -38.40 -15.79
N VAL A 154 -16.94 -37.83 -15.03
CA VAL A 154 -16.27 -38.51 -13.91
C VAL A 154 -17.14 -38.36 -12.64
N PRO A 155 -17.40 -39.43 -11.87
CA PRO A 155 -18.15 -39.35 -10.62
C PRO A 155 -17.51 -38.41 -9.58
N ALA A 156 -18.32 -37.66 -8.82
CA ALA A 156 -17.84 -36.64 -7.89
C ALA A 156 -16.96 -37.21 -6.75
N ASP A 157 -17.28 -38.41 -6.28
CA ASP A 157 -16.53 -39.16 -5.27
C ASP A 157 -15.14 -39.58 -5.79
N ARG A 158 -15.03 -39.93 -7.08
CA ARG A 158 -13.74 -40.19 -7.73
C ARG A 158 -12.89 -38.93 -7.81
N ILE A 159 -13.49 -37.78 -8.15
CA ILE A 159 -12.80 -36.48 -8.17
C ILE A 159 -12.29 -36.12 -6.76
N ASP A 160 -13.12 -36.29 -5.72
CA ASP A 160 -12.70 -36.07 -4.33
C ASP A 160 -11.55 -36.98 -3.90
N ALA A 161 -11.58 -38.25 -4.31
CA ALA A 161 -10.51 -39.19 -4.03
C ALA A 161 -9.17 -38.73 -4.63
N LEU A 162 -9.18 -38.28 -5.89
CA LEU A 162 -7.99 -37.77 -6.57
C LEU A 162 -7.51 -36.45 -5.97
N LEU A 163 -8.39 -35.51 -5.61
CA LEU A 163 -7.98 -34.23 -5.00
C LEU A 163 -7.29 -34.42 -3.62
N ARG A 164 -7.65 -35.48 -2.89
CA ARG A 164 -6.98 -35.83 -1.63
C ARG A 164 -5.53 -36.29 -1.83
N THR A 165 -5.18 -36.81 -3.00
CA THR A 165 -3.86 -37.44 -3.25
C THR A 165 -3.02 -36.73 -4.30
N CYS A 166 -3.63 -35.97 -5.21
CA CYS A 166 -3.05 -35.43 -6.45
C CYS A 166 -3.08 -33.89 -6.48
N THR A 167 -2.79 -33.25 -5.34
CA THR A 167 -2.46 -31.81 -5.27
C THR A 167 -1.03 -31.63 -4.77
N LEU A 168 -0.36 -30.54 -5.13
CA LEU A 168 1.11 -30.42 -4.94
C LEU A 168 1.56 -30.79 -3.52
N ASN A 169 0.90 -30.26 -2.50
CA ASN A 169 1.25 -30.49 -1.10
C ASN A 169 0.90 -31.91 -0.61
N ASN A 170 -0.14 -32.53 -1.18
CA ASN A 170 -0.58 -33.88 -0.81
C ASN A 170 0.18 -34.97 -1.58
N ALA A 171 0.58 -34.68 -2.82
CA ALA A 171 1.23 -35.60 -3.74
C ALA A 171 2.75 -35.72 -3.50
N PHE A 172 3.41 -34.62 -3.09
CA PHE A 172 4.87 -34.56 -2.99
C PHE A 172 5.35 -34.01 -1.64
N ALA A 173 6.53 -34.48 -1.21
CA ALA A 173 7.35 -33.81 -0.19
C ALA A 173 8.52 -33.13 -0.90
N ILE A 174 8.57 -31.79 -0.87
CA ILE A 174 9.57 -30.99 -1.58
C ILE A 174 10.42 -30.24 -0.56
N ASP A 175 11.74 -30.47 -0.59
CA ASP A 175 12.72 -29.69 0.17
C ASP A 175 13.57 -28.87 -0.82
N LEU A 176 13.20 -27.60 -1.00
CA LEU A 176 13.93 -26.67 -1.86
C LEU A 176 15.32 -26.29 -1.29
N ASN A 177 15.60 -26.49 0.00
CA ASN A 177 16.94 -26.21 0.52
C ASN A 177 17.89 -27.34 0.11
N ARG A 178 17.51 -28.59 0.38
CA ARG A 178 18.27 -29.79 -0.01
C ARG A 178 18.18 -30.07 -1.51
N GLY A 179 17.17 -29.54 -2.18
CA GLY A 179 16.91 -29.80 -3.59
C GLY A 179 16.36 -31.20 -3.83
N THR A 180 15.56 -31.75 -2.91
CA THR A 180 15.02 -33.10 -3.01
C THR A 180 13.50 -33.10 -3.14
N ILE A 181 12.97 -34.11 -3.81
CA ILE A 181 11.52 -34.34 -3.98
C ILE A 181 11.20 -35.83 -3.81
N SER A 182 10.12 -36.17 -3.10
CA SER A 182 9.61 -37.54 -3.00
C SER A 182 8.10 -37.62 -3.20
N ARG A 183 7.62 -38.75 -3.73
CA ARG A 183 6.18 -39.04 -3.87
C ARG A 183 5.61 -39.47 -2.54
N LYS A 184 4.41 -38.99 -2.21
CA LYS A 184 3.63 -39.42 -1.04
C LYS A 184 2.57 -40.47 -1.38
N ASN A 185 2.08 -40.48 -2.62
CA ASN A 185 1.01 -41.36 -3.07
C ASN A 185 1.38 -42.04 -4.40
N ALA A 186 0.80 -43.21 -4.65
CA ALA A 186 1.05 -44.00 -5.87
C ALA A 186 0.52 -43.33 -7.16
N ASP A 187 -0.46 -42.43 -7.04
CA ASP A 187 -1.01 -41.66 -8.15
C ASP A 187 -0.31 -40.30 -8.35
N ALA A 188 0.65 -39.93 -7.49
CA ALA A 188 1.31 -38.63 -7.56
C ALA A 188 2.07 -38.45 -8.88
N MET A 189 1.74 -37.42 -9.66
CA MET A 189 2.37 -37.13 -10.95
C MET A 189 2.52 -35.61 -11.12
N LEU A 190 3.71 -35.16 -11.52
CA LEU A 190 3.98 -33.78 -11.91
C LEU A 190 3.67 -33.57 -13.40
N ASP A 191 3.01 -32.46 -13.69
CA ASP A 191 2.79 -31.86 -14.99
C ASP A 191 3.25 -30.40 -15.00
N LEU A 192 4.30 -30.13 -15.77
CA LEU A 192 4.96 -28.84 -15.84
C LEU A 192 4.59 -28.05 -17.10
N GLY A 193 3.50 -28.42 -17.79
CA GLY A 193 3.07 -27.78 -19.04
C GLY A 193 2.81 -26.26 -18.93
N GLY A 194 2.43 -25.76 -17.75
CA GLY A 194 2.20 -24.32 -17.52
C GLY A 194 3.41 -23.53 -16.97
N VAL A 195 4.63 -24.09 -17.09
CA VAL A 195 5.88 -23.41 -16.69
C VAL A 195 7.08 -23.73 -17.60
N ASN A 196 7.06 -24.88 -18.29
CA ASN A 196 8.24 -25.41 -18.99
C ASN A 196 8.66 -24.55 -20.19
N LYS A 197 7.72 -24.03 -20.97
CA LYS A 197 7.95 -23.13 -22.10
C LYS A 197 8.57 -21.82 -21.61
N GLY A 198 7.92 -21.17 -20.64
CA GLY A 198 8.44 -19.95 -20.04
C GLY A 198 9.86 -20.10 -19.46
N TYR A 199 10.20 -21.26 -18.89
CA TYR A 199 11.57 -21.55 -18.46
C TYR A 199 12.57 -21.63 -19.63
N GLY A 200 12.20 -22.29 -20.73
CA GLY A 200 13.01 -22.35 -21.95
C GLY A 200 13.24 -20.97 -22.57
N VAL A 201 12.19 -20.14 -22.62
CA VAL A 201 12.27 -18.75 -23.09
C VAL A 201 13.23 -17.92 -22.24
N ASP A 202 13.14 -18.07 -20.91
CA ASP A 202 14.08 -17.42 -19.98
C ASP A 202 15.53 -17.84 -20.23
N TYR A 203 15.76 -19.14 -20.41
CA TYR A 203 17.09 -19.70 -20.63
C TYR A 203 17.76 -19.15 -21.91
N ILE A 204 17.02 -19.07 -23.01
CA ILE A 204 17.56 -18.59 -24.30
C ILE A 204 18.02 -17.15 -24.19
N VAL A 205 17.16 -16.26 -23.67
CA VAL A 205 17.50 -14.83 -23.53
C VAL A 205 18.65 -14.65 -22.52
N GLU A 206 18.61 -15.32 -21.37
CA GLU A 206 19.68 -15.24 -20.37
C GLU A 206 21.03 -15.71 -20.94
N ARG A 207 21.04 -16.78 -21.75
CA ARG A 207 22.28 -17.33 -22.32
C ARG A 207 22.85 -16.45 -23.43
N LEU A 208 22.01 -15.91 -24.32
CA LEU A 208 22.45 -14.97 -25.35
C LEU A 208 22.98 -13.65 -24.74
N ASN A 209 22.31 -13.13 -23.71
CA ASN A 209 22.82 -11.98 -22.96
C ASN A 209 24.19 -12.27 -22.33
N HIS A 210 24.41 -13.49 -21.83
CA HIS A 210 25.70 -13.89 -21.26
C HIS A 210 26.82 -14.01 -22.30
N LEU A 211 26.48 -14.29 -23.56
CA LEU A 211 27.41 -14.30 -24.69
C LEU A 211 27.69 -12.89 -25.26
N GLY A 212 27.06 -11.85 -24.69
CA GLY A 212 27.29 -10.45 -25.07
C GLY A 212 26.21 -9.84 -25.98
N TYR A 213 25.14 -10.57 -26.30
CA TYR A 213 24.01 -10.04 -27.07
C TYR A 213 22.99 -9.39 -26.15
N GLU A 214 23.02 -8.07 -25.99
CA GLU A 214 22.13 -7.34 -25.06
C GLU A 214 20.71 -7.11 -25.62
N ASP A 215 20.58 -7.07 -26.94
CA ASP A 215 19.36 -6.71 -27.69
C ASP A 215 18.73 -7.96 -28.33
N VAL A 216 17.89 -8.69 -27.57
CA VAL A 216 17.36 -10.01 -27.94
C VAL A 216 15.84 -10.05 -27.77
N PHE A 217 15.13 -10.72 -28.67
CA PHE A 217 13.71 -11.04 -28.56
C PHE A 217 13.50 -12.52 -28.88
N PHE A 218 12.81 -13.25 -27.99
CA PHE A 218 12.46 -14.64 -28.23
C PHE A 218 10.99 -14.89 -27.87
N GLU A 219 10.28 -15.54 -28.78
CA GLU A 219 8.89 -16.00 -28.64
C GLU A 219 8.84 -17.51 -28.87
N TRP A 220 8.11 -18.22 -28.01
CA TRP A 220 7.79 -19.63 -28.19
C TRP A 220 6.35 -19.94 -27.78
N GLY A 221 5.47 -20.16 -28.76
CA GLY A 221 4.07 -20.54 -28.52
C GLY A 221 3.29 -19.57 -27.63
N GLY A 222 3.47 -18.26 -27.82
CA GLY A 222 2.82 -17.20 -27.05
C GLY A 222 3.61 -16.69 -25.83
N ASP A 223 4.66 -17.41 -25.42
CA ASP A 223 5.55 -17.01 -24.32
C ASP A 223 6.71 -16.19 -24.88
N VAL A 224 6.86 -14.95 -24.43
CA VAL A 224 7.81 -13.99 -25.00
C VAL A 224 8.71 -13.43 -23.93
N ARG A 225 10.01 -13.28 -24.22
CA ARG A 225 10.93 -12.46 -23.45
C ARG A 225 11.82 -11.63 -24.35
N ALA A 226 12.07 -10.39 -23.94
CA ALA A 226 12.97 -9.50 -24.66
C ALA A 226 13.89 -8.71 -23.74
N SER A 227 15.12 -8.49 -24.20
CA SER A 227 16.15 -7.64 -23.58
C SER A 227 16.58 -6.53 -24.53
N GLY A 228 17.00 -5.40 -23.96
CA GLY A 228 17.51 -4.27 -24.74
C GLY A 228 16.46 -3.64 -25.66
N LYS A 229 16.88 -3.30 -26.88
CA LYS A 229 16.12 -2.54 -27.87
C LYS A 229 16.15 -3.22 -29.24
N ASN A 230 15.17 -2.92 -30.08
CA ASN A 230 15.15 -3.33 -31.47
C ASN A 230 16.16 -2.49 -32.31
N PRO A 231 16.39 -2.82 -33.60
CA PRO A 231 17.35 -2.10 -34.44
C PRO A 231 17.14 -0.59 -34.54
N SER A 232 15.90 -0.11 -34.37
CA SER A 232 15.58 1.33 -34.40
C SER A 232 15.79 2.04 -33.06
N GLY A 233 16.33 1.35 -32.05
CA GLY A 233 16.63 1.92 -30.73
C GLY A 233 15.41 2.08 -29.81
N GLN A 234 14.28 1.45 -30.17
CA GLN A 234 13.06 1.41 -29.38
C GLN A 234 12.96 0.11 -28.57
N LEU A 235 12.14 0.09 -27.52
CA LEU A 235 11.83 -1.14 -26.80
C LEU A 235 11.04 -2.10 -27.70
N TRP A 236 11.25 -3.41 -27.53
CA TRP A 236 10.54 -4.44 -28.29
C TRP A 236 9.03 -4.39 -28.02
N ALA A 237 8.23 -4.48 -29.09
CA ALA A 237 6.77 -4.46 -29.01
C ALA A 237 6.18 -5.87 -29.16
N VAL A 238 5.16 -6.19 -28.36
CA VAL A 238 4.40 -7.47 -28.39
C VAL A 238 2.91 -7.17 -28.44
N GLY A 239 2.21 -7.81 -29.37
CA GLY A 239 0.76 -7.70 -29.50
C GLY A 239 0.07 -8.81 -28.73
N ILE A 240 -0.91 -8.45 -27.89
CA ILE A 240 -1.82 -9.43 -27.28
C ILE A 240 -2.98 -9.62 -28.25
N ALA A 241 -3.08 -10.83 -28.80
CA ALA A 241 -4.13 -11.17 -29.76
C ALA A 241 -5.48 -11.34 -29.06
N ARG A 242 -6.55 -10.92 -29.74
CA ARG A 242 -7.93 -11.15 -29.28
C ARG A 242 -8.25 -12.65 -29.37
N PRO A 243 -8.87 -13.25 -28.33
CA PRO A 243 -9.31 -14.64 -28.40
C PRO A 243 -10.47 -14.81 -29.38
N PRO A 244 -10.65 -16.01 -29.97
CA PRO A 244 -11.79 -16.30 -30.84
C PRO A 244 -13.12 -16.28 -30.07
N ALA A 245 -14.21 -15.96 -30.78
CA ALA A 245 -15.58 -16.12 -30.28
C ALA A 245 -15.90 -17.59 -30.01
N LEU A 246 -16.88 -17.89 -29.15
CA LEU A 246 -17.21 -19.27 -28.77
C LEU A 246 -17.57 -20.15 -29.98
N ALA A 247 -18.30 -19.60 -30.96
CA ALA A 247 -18.67 -20.30 -32.19
C ALA A 247 -17.44 -20.68 -33.05
N ASP A 248 -16.35 -19.91 -32.94
CA ASP A 248 -15.16 -20.01 -33.78
C ASP A 248 -13.98 -20.69 -33.06
N LEU A 249 -14.18 -21.23 -31.86
CA LEU A 249 -13.12 -21.95 -31.11
C LEU A 249 -12.48 -23.09 -31.92
N ARG A 250 -13.20 -23.62 -32.92
CA ARG A 250 -12.75 -24.69 -33.83
C ARG A 250 -12.11 -24.17 -35.12
N ALA A 251 -12.22 -22.88 -35.42
CA ALA A 251 -11.77 -22.30 -36.68
C ALA A 251 -10.33 -21.77 -36.56
N ALA A 252 -9.47 -22.15 -37.52
CA ALA A 252 -8.17 -21.52 -37.65
C ALA A 252 -8.34 -20.08 -38.16
N VAL A 253 -7.95 -19.09 -37.36
CA VAL A 253 -7.93 -17.69 -37.79
C VAL A 253 -6.61 -17.45 -38.53
N PRO A 254 -6.62 -17.07 -39.83
CA PRO A 254 -5.41 -16.72 -40.55
C PRO A 254 -4.67 -15.57 -39.86
N GLU A 255 -3.33 -15.61 -39.85
CA GLU A 255 -2.49 -14.61 -39.16
C GLU A 255 -2.81 -13.17 -39.62
N GLU A 256 -3.14 -12.99 -40.90
CA GLU A 256 -3.51 -11.69 -41.48
C GLU A 256 -4.81 -11.11 -40.91
N LYS A 257 -5.75 -11.98 -40.50
CA LYS A 257 -7.05 -11.63 -39.91
C LYS A 257 -7.01 -11.50 -38.38
N ARG A 258 -5.86 -11.75 -37.75
CA ARG A 258 -5.71 -11.70 -36.29
C ARG A 258 -5.85 -10.27 -35.78
N THR A 259 -6.75 -10.04 -34.84
CA THR A 259 -6.94 -8.72 -34.21
C THR A 259 -6.24 -8.65 -32.86
N PHE A 260 -5.88 -7.44 -32.42
CA PHE A 260 -5.17 -7.22 -31.16
C PHE A 260 -6.02 -6.47 -30.13
N ILE A 261 -5.98 -6.93 -28.88
CA ILE A 261 -6.60 -6.20 -27.76
C ILE A 261 -5.69 -5.10 -27.21
N ARG A 262 -4.36 -5.30 -27.31
CA ARG A 262 -3.36 -4.38 -26.74
C ARG A 262 -1.98 -4.62 -27.35
N VAL A 263 -1.15 -3.58 -27.44
CA VAL A 263 0.29 -3.70 -27.69
C VAL A 263 1.07 -3.25 -26.46
N LEU A 264 2.09 -4.02 -26.10
CA LEU A 264 2.97 -3.78 -24.95
C LEU A 264 4.41 -3.64 -25.38
N ARG A 265 5.18 -2.82 -24.65
CA ARG A 265 6.63 -2.71 -24.81
C ARG A 265 7.33 -3.48 -23.69
N LEU A 266 8.36 -4.26 -24.03
CA LEU A 266 9.15 -5.04 -23.08
C LEU A 266 10.49 -4.34 -22.81
N ASN A 267 10.79 -4.09 -21.52
CA ASN A 267 12.06 -3.49 -21.08
C ASN A 267 12.84 -4.48 -20.19
N ASN A 268 13.53 -5.44 -20.82
CA ASN A 268 14.17 -6.55 -20.11
C ASN A 268 13.15 -7.37 -19.31
N GLU A 269 12.05 -7.71 -19.97
CA GLU A 269 10.86 -8.30 -19.38
C GLU A 269 10.32 -9.40 -20.30
N ALA A 270 9.42 -10.19 -19.75
CA ALA A 270 8.69 -11.25 -20.40
C ALA A 270 7.18 -11.02 -20.31
N ILE A 271 6.45 -11.68 -21.20
CA ILE A 271 5.00 -11.77 -21.17
C ILE A 271 4.59 -13.18 -21.59
N ALA A 272 3.60 -13.74 -20.91
CA ALA A 272 2.95 -14.98 -21.29
C ALA A 272 1.43 -14.79 -21.25
N THR A 273 0.72 -15.55 -22.07
CA THR A 273 -0.73 -15.47 -22.20
C THR A 273 -1.33 -16.86 -22.07
N SER A 274 -2.33 -16.99 -21.19
CA SER A 274 -3.13 -18.21 -21.06
C SER A 274 -4.56 -17.91 -21.49
N GLY A 275 -5.17 -18.83 -22.24
CA GLY A 275 -6.54 -18.68 -22.72
C GLY A 275 -7.34 -19.97 -22.66
N ASP A 276 -8.65 -19.84 -22.54
CA ASP A 276 -9.59 -20.97 -22.52
C ASP A 276 -9.81 -21.62 -23.90
N TYR A 277 -9.25 -21.01 -24.96
CA TYR A 277 -9.28 -21.46 -26.34
C TYR A 277 -8.08 -22.33 -26.73
N GLU A 278 -7.19 -22.65 -25.78
CA GLU A 278 -6.01 -23.48 -25.98
C GLU A 278 -6.23 -24.92 -25.49
N ASN A 279 -5.60 -25.89 -26.18
CA ASN A 279 -5.62 -27.32 -25.84
C ASN A 279 -7.02 -27.91 -25.65
N LEU A 280 -7.90 -27.63 -26.61
CA LEU A 280 -9.32 -27.98 -26.56
C LEU A 280 -9.57 -29.50 -26.66
N VAL A 281 -10.58 -29.97 -25.92
CA VAL A 281 -11.09 -31.35 -25.92
C VAL A 281 -12.62 -31.31 -26.07
N GLU A 282 -13.14 -32.17 -26.93
CA GLU A 282 -14.59 -32.30 -27.12
C GLU A 282 -15.19 -33.23 -26.07
N GLY A 283 -16.32 -32.82 -25.50
CA GLY A 283 -17.03 -33.54 -24.45
C GLY A 283 -18.48 -33.87 -24.80
N PRO A 284 -19.27 -34.36 -23.83
CA PRO A 284 -20.67 -34.73 -24.05
C PRO A 284 -21.50 -33.57 -24.61
N GLY A 285 -22.37 -33.85 -25.59
CA GLY A 285 -23.27 -32.84 -26.17
C GLY A 285 -22.57 -31.77 -26.99
N SER A 286 -21.42 -32.08 -27.62
CA SER A 286 -20.63 -31.17 -28.45
C SER A 286 -20.05 -29.95 -27.71
N LYS A 287 -20.04 -29.99 -26.37
CA LYS A 287 -19.33 -29.03 -25.53
C LYS A 287 -17.83 -29.14 -25.72
N VAL A 288 -17.15 -28.01 -25.56
CA VAL A 288 -15.70 -27.91 -25.72
C VAL A 288 -15.10 -27.49 -24.38
N TYR A 289 -13.97 -28.10 -24.02
CA TYR A 289 -13.27 -27.85 -22.77
C TYR A 289 -11.79 -27.58 -23.02
N SER A 290 -11.19 -26.61 -22.33
CA SER A 290 -9.74 -26.49 -22.26
C SER A 290 -9.18 -27.60 -21.34
N SER A 291 -7.95 -28.06 -21.59
CA SER A 291 -7.29 -29.06 -20.74
C SER A 291 -6.88 -28.55 -19.35
N THR A 292 -7.35 -27.38 -18.93
CA THR A 292 -7.07 -26.78 -17.62
C THR A 292 -8.10 -27.25 -16.60
N PHE A 293 -7.67 -27.68 -15.41
CA PHE A 293 -8.57 -28.05 -14.33
C PHE A 293 -9.10 -26.80 -13.61
N ASP A 294 -10.41 -26.69 -13.46
CA ASP A 294 -11.06 -25.68 -12.64
C ASP A 294 -11.59 -26.30 -11.34
N ALA A 295 -11.02 -25.87 -10.22
CA ALA A 295 -11.40 -26.33 -8.89
C ALA A 295 -12.81 -25.87 -8.48
N ALA A 296 -13.31 -24.77 -9.04
CA ALA A 296 -14.64 -24.24 -8.70
C ALA A 296 -15.76 -25.11 -9.30
N SER A 297 -15.68 -25.42 -10.59
CA SER A 297 -16.60 -26.34 -11.27
C SER A 297 -16.28 -27.81 -11.03
N ARG A 298 -15.10 -28.12 -10.47
CA ARG A 298 -14.58 -29.48 -10.26
C ARG A 298 -14.47 -30.27 -11.57
N GLY A 299 -14.10 -29.60 -12.66
CA GLY A 299 -14.04 -30.16 -14.00
C GLY A 299 -12.93 -29.56 -14.85
N LEU A 300 -12.95 -29.86 -16.16
CA LEU A 300 -12.15 -29.11 -17.13
C LEU A 300 -12.79 -27.74 -17.36
N LEU A 301 -11.97 -26.71 -17.58
CA LEU A 301 -12.42 -25.35 -17.84
C LEU A 301 -13.29 -25.32 -19.10
N GLU A 302 -14.57 -24.99 -18.95
CA GLU A 302 -15.52 -24.77 -20.04
C GLU A 302 -15.41 -23.29 -20.48
N PRO A 303 -15.11 -22.99 -21.76
CA PRO A 303 -15.13 -21.63 -22.28
C PRO A 303 -16.54 -21.03 -22.17
N THR A 304 -16.65 -19.84 -21.60
CA THR A 304 -17.92 -19.12 -21.48
C THR A 304 -17.80 -17.69 -22.03
N GLU A 305 -18.94 -16.99 -22.10
CA GLU A 305 -18.95 -15.56 -22.40
C GLU A 305 -18.45 -14.74 -21.20
N ALA A 306 -18.89 -15.09 -19.99
CA ALA A 306 -18.74 -14.28 -18.78
C ALA A 306 -17.42 -14.50 -18.02
N ASP A 307 -16.83 -15.70 -18.09
CA ASP A 307 -15.58 -16.01 -17.39
C ASP A 307 -14.35 -15.47 -18.16
N MET A 308 -13.18 -15.53 -17.52
CA MET A 308 -11.92 -15.12 -18.15
C MET A 308 -11.64 -15.99 -19.37
N ALA A 309 -11.66 -15.39 -20.55
CA ALA A 309 -11.29 -16.04 -21.79
C ALA A 309 -9.77 -16.00 -22.03
N GLN A 310 -9.11 -14.95 -21.52
CA GLN A 310 -7.67 -14.77 -21.67
C GLN A 310 -7.10 -13.93 -20.52
N VAL A 311 -5.91 -14.31 -20.05
CA VAL A 311 -5.09 -13.46 -19.17
C VAL A 311 -3.65 -13.43 -19.69
N SER A 312 -3.11 -12.23 -19.90
CA SER A 312 -1.70 -11.99 -20.21
C SER A 312 -1.00 -11.36 -19.01
N VAL A 313 0.10 -11.94 -18.56
CA VAL A 313 0.90 -11.45 -17.43
C VAL A 313 2.27 -11.03 -17.92
N LYS A 314 2.68 -9.80 -17.60
CA LYS A 314 4.00 -9.26 -17.91
C LYS A 314 4.84 -9.21 -16.64
N CYS A 315 5.97 -9.92 -16.62
CA CYS A 315 6.93 -9.89 -15.51
C CYS A 315 8.35 -10.12 -15.99
N TYR A 316 9.35 -10.07 -15.09
CA TYR A 316 10.75 -10.26 -15.49
C TYR A 316 11.05 -11.65 -16.09
N SER A 317 10.50 -12.71 -15.48
CA SER A 317 10.71 -14.10 -15.88
C SER A 317 9.49 -14.63 -16.62
N CYS A 318 9.70 -15.20 -17.81
CA CYS A 318 8.66 -15.80 -18.61
C CYS A 318 8.06 -17.04 -17.94
N MET A 319 8.87 -17.82 -17.21
CA MET A 319 8.39 -18.96 -16.40
C MET A 319 7.33 -18.54 -15.38
N TYR A 320 7.52 -17.40 -14.70
CA TYR A 320 6.53 -16.89 -13.75
C TYR A 320 5.32 -16.28 -14.46
N ALA A 321 5.53 -15.62 -15.61
CA ALA A 321 4.43 -15.08 -16.41
C ALA A 321 3.45 -16.20 -16.80
N ASP A 322 3.98 -17.32 -17.29
CA ASP A 322 3.23 -18.49 -17.77
C ASP A 322 2.39 -19.12 -16.64
N ALA A 323 3.03 -19.39 -15.50
CA ALA A 323 2.35 -19.91 -14.32
C ALA A 323 1.26 -18.97 -13.77
N LEU A 324 1.55 -17.67 -13.72
CA LEU A 324 0.63 -16.66 -13.19
C LEU A 324 -0.55 -16.40 -14.13
N ALA A 325 -0.32 -16.40 -15.44
CA ALA A 325 -1.38 -16.30 -16.45
C ALA A 325 -2.33 -17.49 -16.34
N THR A 326 -1.78 -18.71 -16.21
CA THR A 326 -2.57 -19.94 -16.01
C THR A 326 -3.37 -19.88 -14.71
N ALA A 327 -2.75 -19.48 -13.60
CA ALA A 327 -3.42 -19.32 -12.31
C ALA A 327 -4.54 -18.26 -12.34
N ALA A 328 -4.35 -17.19 -13.11
CA ALA A 328 -5.24 -16.04 -13.19
C ALA A 328 -6.44 -16.32 -14.09
N LEU A 329 -6.27 -17.12 -15.15
CA LEU A 329 -7.36 -17.55 -16.01
C LEU A 329 -8.47 -18.26 -15.22
N LEU A 330 -8.10 -18.98 -14.15
CA LEU A 330 -9.03 -19.68 -13.26
C LEU A 330 -9.65 -18.78 -12.18
N LYS A 331 -9.65 -17.46 -12.37
CA LYS A 331 -10.34 -16.51 -11.49
C LYS A 331 -11.55 -15.97 -12.22
N ASN A 332 -12.73 -16.13 -11.64
CA ASN A 332 -14.02 -15.79 -12.26
C ASN A 332 -14.24 -14.29 -12.54
N SER A 333 -13.38 -13.39 -12.05
CA SER A 333 -13.53 -11.95 -12.26
C SER A 333 -12.18 -11.21 -12.37
N PRO A 334 -12.11 -10.08 -13.11
CA PRO A 334 -10.91 -9.24 -13.16
C PRO A 334 -10.48 -8.74 -11.78
N THR A 335 -11.45 -8.54 -10.88
CA THR A 335 -11.20 -8.12 -9.49
C THR A 335 -10.41 -9.16 -8.71
N ASP A 336 -10.71 -10.45 -8.89
CA ASP A 336 -9.98 -11.53 -8.22
C ASP A 336 -8.62 -11.80 -8.86
N VAL A 337 -8.51 -11.66 -10.18
CA VAL A 337 -7.21 -11.63 -10.87
C VAL A 337 -6.33 -10.52 -10.29
N ARG A 338 -6.86 -9.30 -10.15
CA ARG A 338 -6.14 -8.18 -9.54
C ARG A 338 -5.67 -8.50 -8.13
N ARG A 339 -6.59 -8.93 -7.25
CA ARG A 339 -6.25 -9.25 -5.86
C ARG A 339 -5.11 -10.27 -5.78
N MET A 340 -5.07 -11.22 -6.72
CA MET A 340 -3.99 -12.19 -6.83
C MET A 340 -2.70 -11.55 -7.35
N LEU A 341 -2.71 -10.91 -8.53
CA LEU A 341 -1.51 -10.42 -9.22
C LEU A 341 -0.90 -9.15 -8.60
N ASP A 342 -1.69 -8.31 -7.92
CA ASP A 342 -1.15 -7.15 -7.20
C ASP A 342 -0.21 -7.55 -6.05
N SER A 343 -0.36 -8.76 -5.51
CA SER A 343 0.59 -9.31 -4.53
C SER A 343 1.96 -9.64 -5.13
N TRP A 344 2.05 -9.72 -6.46
CA TRP A 344 3.26 -10.02 -7.23
C TRP A 344 3.95 -8.77 -7.80
N ARG A 345 3.45 -7.56 -7.53
CA ARG A 345 4.11 -6.29 -7.95
C ARG A 345 5.55 -6.12 -7.43
N TYR A 346 5.92 -6.94 -6.45
CA TYR A 346 6.80 -6.52 -5.36
C TYR A 346 7.78 -7.61 -4.95
N VAL A 347 8.04 -8.52 -5.90
CA VAL A 347 8.73 -9.80 -5.74
C VAL A 347 9.73 -9.96 -6.88
N ARG A 348 10.66 -10.92 -6.85
CA ARG A 348 11.71 -11.01 -7.90
C ARG A 348 11.20 -10.96 -9.31
N ASP A 349 10.16 -11.72 -9.51
CA ASP A 349 9.51 -11.92 -10.78
C ASP A 349 8.31 -10.97 -10.80
N THR A 350 8.59 -9.67 -10.56
CA THR A 350 7.59 -8.62 -10.41
C THR A 350 6.66 -8.65 -11.61
N VAL A 351 5.36 -8.79 -11.35
CA VAL A 351 4.34 -8.46 -12.34
C VAL A 351 4.38 -6.94 -12.55
N THR A 352 4.76 -6.50 -13.74
CA THR A 352 4.86 -5.08 -14.12
C THR A 352 3.66 -4.59 -14.92
N ASP A 353 2.96 -5.52 -15.58
CA ASP A 353 1.68 -5.28 -16.25
C ASP A 353 0.88 -6.59 -16.31
N TYR A 354 -0.43 -6.50 -16.49
CA TYR A 354 -1.27 -7.63 -16.88
C TYR A 354 -2.49 -7.11 -17.64
N THR A 355 -3.05 -7.96 -18.49
CA THR A 355 -4.27 -7.71 -19.26
C THR A 355 -5.19 -8.92 -19.09
N THR A 356 -6.44 -8.70 -18.71
CA THR A 356 -7.47 -9.76 -18.71
C THR A 356 -8.50 -9.46 -19.78
N TYR A 357 -9.16 -10.50 -20.29
CA TYR A 357 -10.21 -10.38 -21.29
C TYR A 357 -11.36 -11.36 -21.00
N THR A 358 -12.60 -10.87 -21.09
CA THR A 358 -13.83 -11.68 -21.16
C THR A 358 -14.52 -11.44 -22.50
N ARG A 359 -15.20 -12.46 -23.04
CA ARG A 359 -15.89 -12.33 -24.33
C ARG A 359 -17.17 -11.49 -24.20
N GLU A 360 -17.86 -11.61 -23.07
CA GLU A 360 -18.99 -10.77 -22.71
C GLU A 360 -18.56 -9.30 -22.77
N ASP A 361 -19.22 -8.54 -23.65
CA ASP A 361 -18.93 -7.15 -24.01
C ASP A 361 -17.48 -6.84 -24.47
N GLU A 362 -16.71 -7.85 -24.87
CA GLU A 362 -15.28 -7.72 -25.18
C GLU A 362 -14.45 -6.99 -24.08
N ARG A 363 -14.80 -7.20 -22.81
CA ARG A 363 -14.23 -6.45 -21.68
C ARG A 363 -12.73 -6.76 -21.53
N VAL A 364 -11.90 -5.70 -21.59
CA VAL A 364 -10.45 -5.73 -21.33
C VAL A 364 -10.17 -4.99 -20.03
N ALA A 365 -9.51 -5.62 -19.05
CA ALA A 365 -9.03 -4.97 -17.83
C ALA A 365 -7.49 -4.98 -17.75
N LYS A 366 -6.88 -3.94 -17.19
CA LYS A 366 -5.41 -3.83 -17.07
C LYS A 366 -4.95 -3.41 -15.68
N MET A 367 -3.69 -3.73 -15.37
CA MET A 367 -3.01 -3.48 -14.09
C MET A 367 -3.03 -2.02 -13.57
N PHE A 368 -3.33 -1.05 -14.44
CA PHE A 368 -3.36 0.38 -14.13
C PHE A 368 -4.71 1.06 -14.40
N GLU A 369 -5.76 0.35 -14.78
CA GLU A 369 -7.08 0.94 -15.01
C GLU A 369 -7.83 1.27 -13.70
N ILE A 370 -7.09 1.57 -12.63
CA ILE A 370 -7.66 1.92 -11.33
C ILE A 370 -6.93 3.15 -10.83
N ALA A 371 -7.49 4.29 -11.23
CA ALA A 371 -7.61 5.48 -10.42
C ALA A 371 -6.34 6.05 -9.73
N THR A 372 -5.09 5.66 -9.98
CA THR A 372 -3.97 6.47 -9.46
C THR A 372 -3.98 7.85 -10.12
N GLU A 373 -3.82 8.92 -9.34
CA GLU A 373 -3.70 10.29 -9.89
C GLU A 373 -2.59 10.31 -10.94
N ASN A 374 -2.98 10.28 -12.22
CA ASN A 374 -2.02 10.29 -13.31
C ASN A 374 -1.47 11.72 -13.48
N VAL A 375 -0.42 11.85 -14.29
CA VAL A 375 0.28 13.14 -14.49
C VAL A 375 -0.68 14.23 -14.98
N GLU A 376 -1.63 13.89 -15.85
CA GLU A 376 -2.61 14.84 -16.39
C GLU A 376 -3.65 15.27 -15.35
N MET A 377 -4.20 14.32 -14.58
CA MET A 377 -5.12 14.57 -13.48
C MET A 377 -4.47 15.47 -12.42
N ARG A 378 -3.23 15.15 -12.04
CA ARG A 378 -2.43 15.94 -11.11
C ARG A 378 -2.21 17.36 -11.64
N ALA A 379 -1.82 17.48 -12.91
CA ALA A 379 -1.62 18.78 -13.55
C ALA A 379 -2.91 19.62 -13.59
N LYS A 380 -4.07 19.02 -13.92
CA LYS A 380 -5.37 19.69 -13.90
C LYS A 380 -5.75 20.19 -12.51
N ARG A 381 -5.58 19.35 -11.47
CA ARG A 381 -5.84 19.74 -10.08
C ARG A 381 -4.95 20.91 -9.66
N ILE A 382 -3.65 20.84 -9.96
CA ILE A 382 -2.69 21.91 -9.62
C ILE A 382 -3.02 23.20 -10.39
N ALA A 383 -3.40 23.12 -11.67
CA ALA A 383 -3.74 24.29 -12.49
C ALA A 383 -4.96 25.08 -11.96
N GLY A 384 -5.84 24.44 -11.17
CA GLY A 384 -6.94 25.10 -10.44
C GLY A 384 -6.51 25.91 -9.22
N SER A 385 -5.26 25.75 -8.77
CA SER A 385 -4.70 26.39 -7.60
C SER A 385 -4.08 27.75 -7.93
N LEU A 386 -4.03 28.65 -6.94
CA LEU A 386 -3.22 29.87 -6.99
C LEU A 386 -1.85 29.60 -6.36
N PRO A 387 -0.76 30.27 -6.79
CA PRO A 387 0.54 30.10 -6.16
C PRO A 387 0.50 30.49 -4.68
N ALA A 388 0.56 29.50 -3.79
CA ALA A 388 0.57 29.70 -2.35
C ALA A 388 1.97 30.01 -1.82
N ARG A 389 2.06 30.80 -0.75
CA ARG A 389 3.27 30.97 0.05
C ARG A 389 3.26 29.98 1.22
N VAL A 390 4.15 28.99 1.16
CA VAL A 390 4.24 27.92 2.16
C VAL A 390 5.47 28.13 3.05
N LEU A 391 5.25 28.19 4.36
CA LEU A 391 6.32 28.30 5.36
C LEU A 391 6.58 26.91 5.95
N ILE A 392 7.83 26.46 5.93
CA ILE A 392 8.21 25.13 6.43
C ILE A 392 9.20 25.30 7.56
N ILE A 393 8.88 24.70 8.71
CA ILE A 393 9.64 24.88 9.95
C ILE A 393 10.39 23.60 10.27
N GLY A 394 11.70 23.62 10.06
CA GLY A 394 12.63 22.51 10.24
C GLY A 394 13.20 21.99 8.92
N GLY A 395 14.52 22.02 8.79
CA GLY A 395 15.30 21.59 7.62
C GLY A 395 15.69 20.11 7.62
N GLY A 396 14.95 19.25 8.32
CA GLY A 396 15.14 17.80 8.30
C GLY A 396 14.55 17.14 7.04
N LEU A 397 14.57 15.81 6.98
CA LEU A 397 14.05 15.07 5.81
C LEU A 397 12.57 15.38 5.52
N ALA A 398 11.75 15.52 6.56
CA ALA A 398 10.34 15.87 6.40
C ALA A 398 10.16 17.25 5.75
N GLY A 399 10.87 18.26 6.26
CA GLY A 399 10.80 19.62 5.74
C GLY A 399 11.35 19.76 4.33
N CYS A 400 12.49 19.14 4.01
CA CYS A 400 13.01 19.14 2.64
C CYS A 400 12.10 18.38 1.67
N SER A 401 11.49 17.27 2.09
CA SER A 401 10.52 16.54 1.25
C SER A 401 9.27 17.39 0.99
N ALA A 402 8.76 18.08 2.01
CA ALA A 402 7.64 19.00 1.88
C ALA A 402 7.99 20.21 0.99
N ALA A 403 9.18 20.77 1.11
CA ALA A 403 9.63 21.92 0.32
C ALA A 403 9.69 21.58 -1.17
N ILE A 404 10.30 20.45 -1.52
CA ILE A 404 10.40 20.00 -2.91
C ILE A 404 9.01 19.71 -3.47
N GLU A 405 8.15 19.01 -2.72
CA GLU A 405 6.81 18.69 -3.20
C GLU A 405 5.95 19.95 -3.38
N ALA A 406 5.98 20.88 -2.42
CA ALA A 406 5.23 22.13 -2.52
C ALA A 406 5.68 22.98 -3.73
N ALA A 407 6.99 23.09 -3.96
CA ALA A 407 7.55 23.79 -5.10
C ALA A 407 7.15 23.13 -6.45
N ASN A 408 7.17 21.80 -6.51
CA ASN A 408 6.70 21.05 -7.69
C ASN A 408 5.19 21.24 -7.96
N CYS A 409 4.41 21.59 -6.93
CA CYS A 409 3.01 21.99 -7.06
C CYS A 409 2.82 23.50 -7.35
N GLY A 410 3.91 24.25 -7.56
CA GLY A 410 3.88 25.66 -7.94
C GLY A 410 3.88 26.67 -6.79
N ALA A 411 4.08 26.23 -5.54
CA ALA A 411 4.15 27.13 -4.39
C ALA A 411 5.49 27.88 -4.32
N GLN A 412 5.47 29.05 -3.68
CA GLN A 412 6.66 29.74 -3.18
C GLN A 412 6.93 29.31 -1.75
N VAL A 413 8.12 28.80 -1.48
CA VAL A 413 8.45 28.15 -0.23
C VAL A 413 9.52 28.94 0.53
N VAL A 414 9.31 29.11 1.83
CA VAL A 414 10.36 29.54 2.75
C VAL A 414 10.61 28.42 3.75
N LEU A 415 11.79 27.81 3.68
CA LEU A 415 12.25 26.76 4.59
C LEU A 415 13.13 27.38 5.68
N LEU A 416 12.68 27.31 6.92
CA LEU A 416 13.34 27.87 8.10
C LEU A 416 13.98 26.76 8.93
N GLU A 417 15.25 26.92 9.27
CA GLU A 417 16.03 25.99 10.11
C GLU A 417 16.73 26.77 11.22
N LYS A 418 16.60 26.31 12.46
CA LYS A 418 17.22 26.96 13.61
C LYS A 418 18.71 26.67 13.70
N GLU A 419 19.14 25.52 13.21
CA GLU A 419 20.55 25.17 13.14
C GLU A 419 21.26 25.88 11.97
N PRO A 420 22.60 26.00 11.99
CA PRO A 420 23.36 26.56 10.89
C PRO A 420 23.34 25.72 9.59
N LYS A 421 22.85 24.48 9.65
CA LYS A 421 22.81 23.54 8.52
C LYS A 421 21.54 22.72 8.55
N LEU A 422 21.04 22.38 7.36
CA LEU A 422 19.94 21.43 7.19
C LEU A 422 20.34 20.02 7.64
N GLY A 423 19.35 19.21 8.02
CA GLY A 423 19.53 17.78 8.29
C GLY A 423 18.87 17.28 9.57
N GLY A 424 19.00 18.03 10.67
CA GLY A 424 18.55 17.60 11.99
C GLY A 424 18.96 16.16 12.32
N ASN A 425 18.08 15.39 12.99
CA ASN A 425 18.33 13.98 13.27
C ASN A 425 18.30 13.08 12.01
N SER A 426 17.70 13.55 10.90
CA SER A 426 17.61 12.77 9.66
C SER A 426 19.00 12.53 9.05
N ALA A 427 19.88 13.53 9.09
CA ALA A 427 21.26 13.42 8.61
C ALA A 427 22.09 12.39 9.41
N LYS A 428 21.71 12.12 10.66
CA LYS A 428 22.38 11.14 11.54
C LYS A 428 21.91 9.70 11.33
N ALA A 429 20.88 9.47 10.50
CA ALA A 429 20.31 8.15 10.31
C ALA A 429 21.24 7.21 9.52
N THR A 430 21.43 5.99 10.02
CA THR A 430 22.41 5.03 9.48
C THR A 430 21.79 3.72 9.00
N SER A 431 20.63 3.32 9.51
CA SER A 431 20.04 2.00 9.23
C SER A 431 19.35 1.89 7.88
N GLY A 432 18.74 2.96 7.37
CA GLY A 432 18.01 2.96 6.11
C GLY A 432 16.53 3.32 6.23
N ILE A 433 15.83 3.25 5.11
CA ILE A 433 14.41 3.61 4.95
C ILE A 433 13.58 2.37 4.60
N ASN A 434 12.48 2.14 5.31
CA ASN A 434 11.63 0.98 5.02
C ASN A 434 10.77 1.21 3.78
N ALA A 435 10.56 0.17 2.98
CA ALA A 435 9.47 0.11 2.02
C ALA A 435 9.17 -1.34 1.66
N TRP A 436 7.95 -1.64 1.28
CA TRP A 436 7.61 -2.91 0.66
C TRP A 436 7.31 -2.68 -0.81
N GLY A 437 7.59 -3.67 -1.63
CA GLY A 437 7.32 -3.59 -3.04
C GLY A 437 8.23 -2.71 -3.87
N THR A 438 9.52 -2.76 -3.58
CA THR A 438 10.49 -2.01 -4.37
C THR A 438 11.17 -2.88 -5.42
N ARG A 439 11.72 -2.24 -6.44
CA ARG A 439 12.60 -2.88 -7.42
C ARG A 439 13.81 -3.55 -6.76
N ALA A 440 14.29 -3.03 -5.62
CA ALA A 440 15.39 -3.64 -4.87
C ALA A 440 14.97 -4.96 -4.22
N GLN A 441 13.77 -5.03 -3.63
CA GLN A 441 13.21 -6.27 -3.08
C GLN A 441 12.96 -7.31 -4.15
N ALA A 442 12.45 -6.87 -5.30
CA ALA A 442 12.35 -7.70 -6.48
C ALA A 442 13.71 -8.29 -6.84
N LYS A 443 14.72 -7.48 -7.17
CA LYS A 443 16.05 -8.00 -7.57
C LYS A 443 16.66 -9.04 -6.60
N GLN A 444 16.37 -8.96 -5.30
CA GLN A 444 16.86 -9.91 -4.29
C GLN A 444 15.87 -11.04 -3.92
N GLY A 445 14.71 -11.11 -4.57
CA GLY A 445 13.65 -12.09 -4.34
C GLY A 445 13.00 -12.08 -2.98
N VAL A 446 12.95 -10.91 -2.35
CA VAL A 446 12.22 -10.71 -1.11
C VAL A 446 10.72 -10.56 -1.40
N MET A 447 9.90 -11.42 -0.80
CA MET A 447 8.44 -11.29 -0.80
C MET A 447 8.00 -10.41 0.37
N ASP A 448 7.51 -9.22 0.10
CA ASP A 448 6.91 -8.35 1.10
C ASP A 448 5.56 -7.82 0.61
N GLY A 449 4.74 -7.29 1.52
CA GLY A 449 3.37 -6.92 1.20
C GLY A 449 2.82 -5.93 2.22
N GLY A 450 1.87 -5.09 1.81
CA GLY A 450 1.26 -4.09 2.69
C GLY A 450 0.71 -4.70 3.99
N LYS A 451 0.08 -5.88 3.92
CA LYS A 451 -0.40 -6.60 5.12
C LYS A 451 0.73 -7.03 6.06
N PHE A 452 1.88 -7.44 5.54
CA PHE A 452 3.05 -7.78 6.36
C PHE A 452 3.65 -6.52 7.01
N PHE A 453 3.77 -5.45 6.23
CA PHE A 453 4.25 -4.15 6.70
C PHE A 453 3.36 -3.59 7.82
N GLU A 454 2.04 -3.54 7.57
CA GLU A 454 1.03 -3.05 8.51
C GLU A 454 1.02 -3.90 9.78
N ARG A 455 0.98 -5.23 9.66
CA ARG A 455 1.03 -6.16 10.80
C ARG A 455 2.28 -5.95 11.66
N ASP A 456 3.46 -5.87 11.04
CA ASP A 456 4.71 -5.68 11.78
C ASP A 456 4.73 -4.32 12.49
N THR A 457 4.17 -3.28 11.85
CA THR A 457 4.02 -1.94 12.44
C THR A 457 3.07 -1.97 13.65
N TYR A 458 1.87 -2.55 13.52
CA TYR A 458 0.92 -2.69 14.64
C TYR A 458 1.47 -3.55 15.78
N ARG A 459 2.19 -4.64 15.46
CA ARG A 459 2.82 -5.48 16.48
C ARG A 459 3.87 -4.71 17.26
N SER A 460 4.69 -3.91 16.58
CA SER A 460 5.68 -3.04 17.21
C SER A 460 5.01 -1.96 18.05
N GLY A 461 3.97 -1.30 17.54
CA GLY A 461 3.30 -0.18 18.18
C GLY A 461 2.35 -0.54 19.33
N LYS A 462 2.30 -1.80 19.77
CA LYS A 462 1.50 -2.21 20.94
C LYS A 462 1.85 -1.36 22.16
N GLY A 463 0.84 -1.00 22.95
CA GLY A 463 0.98 -0.15 24.13
C GLY A 463 0.86 1.36 23.86
N GLY A 464 0.65 1.77 22.61
CA GLY A 464 0.22 3.12 22.22
C GLY A 464 -0.81 3.04 21.08
N ASN A 465 -1.21 4.19 20.54
CA ASN A 465 -2.27 4.26 19.55
C ASN A 465 -1.73 4.33 18.11
N CYS A 466 -1.70 3.19 17.41
CA CYS A 466 -1.47 3.17 15.97
C CYS A 466 -2.77 3.50 15.22
N ASP A 467 -2.90 4.72 14.69
CA ASP A 467 -4.02 5.09 13.83
C ASP A 467 -3.98 4.26 12.54
N PRO A 468 -4.99 3.40 12.27
CA PRO A 468 -4.93 2.48 11.14
C PRO A 468 -4.82 3.19 9.79
N CYS A 469 -5.36 4.40 9.68
CA CYS A 469 -5.34 5.15 8.43
C CYS A 469 -3.97 5.76 8.18
N LEU A 470 -3.28 6.21 9.22
CA LEU A 470 -1.89 6.68 9.10
C LEU A 470 -0.93 5.54 8.76
N VAL A 471 -1.07 4.37 9.41
CA VAL A 471 -0.27 3.18 9.11
C VAL A 471 -0.53 2.68 7.69
N LYS A 472 -1.79 2.70 7.24
CA LYS A 472 -2.16 2.35 5.86
C LYS A 472 -1.53 3.29 4.85
N THR A 473 -1.60 4.61 5.07
CA THR A 473 -0.96 5.61 4.21
C THR A 473 0.55 5.42 4.15
N LEU A 474 1.21 5.21 5.30
CA LEU A 474 2.64 4.94 5.37
C LEU A 474 3.02 3.69 4.57
N SER A 475 2.23 2.61 4.71
CA SER A 475 2.42 1.35 4.01
C SER A 475 2.27 1.52 2.49
N VAL A 476 1.11 2.00 2.02
CA VAL A 476 0.78 2.09 0.58
C VAL A 476 1.73 3.03 -0.15
N LYS A 477 2.16 4.14 0.47
CA LYS A 477 3.07 5.12 -0.13
C LYS A 477 4.56 4.77 0.02
N SER A 478 4.89 3.62 0.62
CA SER A 478 6.29 3.33 0.96
C SER A 478 7.18 3.09 -0.26
N ALA A 479 6.70 2.34 -1.26
CA ALA A 479 7.43 2.11 -2.51
C ALA A 479 7.63 3.42 -3.29
N ASP A 480 6.60 4.26 -3.35
CA ASP A 480 6.64 5.57 -4.02
C ASP A 480 7.67 6.49 -3.37
N ALA A 481 7.78 6.49 -2.04
CA ALA A 481 8.78 7.27 -1.31
C ALA A 481 10.22 6.85 -1.66
N VAL A 482 10.49 5.54 -1.70
CA VAL A 482 11.80 5.01 -2.11
C VAL A 482 12.10 5.29 -3.58
N LYS A 483 11.10 5.11 -4.46
CA LYS A 483 11.21 5.43 -5.88
C LYS A 483 11.55 6.90 -6.10
N TRP A 484 10.82 7.80 -5.44
CA TRP A 484 11.04 9.25 -5.53
C TRP A 484 12.45 9.66 -5.09
N LEU A 485 12.92 9.14 -3.95
CA LEU A 485 14.30 9.38 -3.51
C LEU A 485 15.33 8.86 -4.53
N SER A 486 15.07 7.70 -5.15
CA SER A 486 15.94 7.17 -6.19
C SER A 486 15.92 7.98 -7.48
N GLU A 487 14.79 8.55 -7.88
CA GLU A 487 14.68 9.45 -9.03
C GLU A 487 15.44 10.77 -8.79
N LEU A 488 15.52 11.24 -7.55
CA LEU A 488 16.38 12.35 -7.14
C LEU A 488 17.88 11.99 -7.07
N GLY A 489 18.22 10.70 -7.20
CA GLY A 489 19.61 10.22 -7.25
C GLY A 489 20.10 9.50 -5.99
N VAL A 490 19.22 9.12 -5.05
CA VAL A 490 19.64 8.32 -3.87
C VAL A 490 19.68 6.81 -4.23
N PRO A 491 20.84 6.13 -4.09
CA PRO A 491 21.01 4.75 -4.57
C PRO A 491 20.45 3.70 -3.58
N LEU A 492 19.13 3.63 -3.38
CA LEU A 492 18.46 2.76 -2.40
C LEU A 492 18.35 1.27 -2.83
N THR A 493 19.48 0.60 -3.06
CA THR A 493 19.54 -0.75 -3.66
C THR A 493 19.89 -1.88 -2.69
N VAL A 494 20.48 -1.57 -1.52
CA VAL A 494 20.86 -2.57 -0.51
C VAL A 494 19.70 -2.80 0.46
N LEU A 495 19.45 -4.07 0.83
CA LEU A 495 18.35 -4.45 1.71
C LEU A 495 18.85 -5.06 3.02
N SER A 496 18.14 -4.76 4.10
CA SER A 496 18.40 -5.34 5.41
C SER A 496 17.11 -5.63 6.15
N GLN A 497 17.17 -6.64 7.02
CA GLN A 497 16.09 -6.94 7.96
C GLN A 497 16.49 -6.41 9.34
N LEU A 498 15.67 -5.51 9.87
CA LEU A 498 15.85 -4.92 11.19
C LEU A 498 14.95 -5.64 12.21
N GLY A 499 15.15 -5.36 13.49
CA GLY A 499 14.37 -5.93 14.59
C GLY A 499 12.88 -5.63 14.43
N GLY A 500 12.04 -6.61 14.75
CA GLY A 500 10.58 -6.54 14.59
C GLY A 500 10.07 -6.68 13.15
N ALA A 501 10.92 -6.56 12.11
CA ALA A 501 10.51 -6.78 10.73
C ALA A 501 10.49 -8.27 10.36
N SER A 502 9.40 -8.73 9.76
CA SER A 502 9.26 -10.11 9.26
C SER A 502 9.88 -10.35 7.88
N ARG A 503 10.30 -9.29 7.19
CA ARG A 503 10.91 -9.30 5.84
C ARG A 503 12.05 -8.28 5.75
N LYS A 504 13.01 -8.51 4.83
CA LYS A 504 14.03 -7.53 4.45
C LYS A 504 13.39 -6.36 3.72
N ARG A 505 13.28 -5.20 4.38
CA ARG A 505 12.58 -4.03 3.81
C ARG A 505 13.27 -2.71 4.05
N CYS A 506 14.38 -2.70 4.78
CA CYS A 506 15.13 -1.49 5.05
C CYS A 506 16.15 -1.27 3.92
N HIS A 507 15.95 -0.19 3.16
CA HIS A 507 16.74 0.20 2.00
C HIS A 507 17.91 1.11 2.40
N ARG A 508 19.08 0.84 1.83
CA ARG A 508 20.31 1.61 2.04
C ARG A 508 21.06 1.82 0.74
N ALA A 509 22.01 2.76 0.78
CA ALA A 509 23.00 2.93 -0.26
C ALA A 509 24.00 1.76 -0.25
N PRO A 510 24.47 1.31 -1.43
CA PRO A 510 25.65 0.46 -1.51
C PRO A 510 26.88 1.22 -1.05
N ASP A 511 27.89 0.48 -0.61
CA ASP A 511 29.23 1.04 -0.40
C ASP A 511 29.79 1.54 -1.75
N LYS A 512 30.71 2.50 -1.68
CA LYS A 512 31.46 2.96 -2.85
C LYS A 512 32.35 1.82 -3.40
N ALA A 513 32.87 1.99 -4.61
CA ALA A 513 33.74 0.99 -5.25
C ALA A 513 35.02 0.68 -4.43
N ASP A 514 35.51 1.64 -3.64
CA ASP A 514 36.62 1.49 -2.69
C ASP A 514 36.21 0.85 -1.35
N GLY A 515 34.95 0.43 -1.23
CA GLY A 515 34.35 -0.13 -0.02
C GLY A 515 33.93 0.91 1.02
N THR A 516 34.08 2.22 0.76
CA THR A 516 33.68 3.26 1.71
C THR A 516 32.17 3.24 1.91
N PRO A 517 31.65 3.15 3.16
CA PRO A 517 30.23 3.12 3.41
C PRO A 517 29.59 4.45 3.15
N VAL A 518 28.35 4.40 2.68
CA VAL A 518 27.57 5.58 2.35
C VAL A 518 26.56 5.83 3.48
N PRO A 519 26.73 6.90 4.30
CA PRO A 519 25.84 7.20 5.41
C PRO A 519 24.48 7.65 4.88
N ILE A 520 23.51 6.74 4.85
CA ILE A 520 22.28 6.93 4.10
C ILE A 520 21.49 8.19 4.48
N GLY A 521 21.39 8.54 5.77
CA GLY A 521 20.70 9.74 6.21
C GLY A 521 21.36 11.02 5.67
N PHE A 522 22.68 11.12 5.78
CA PHE A 522 23.45 12.24 5.23
C PHE A 522 23.34 12.29 3.70
N THR A 523 23.43 11.14 3.01
CA THR A 523 23.31 11.08 1.56
C THR A 523 21.94 11.56 1.09
N ILE A 524 20.85 11.10 1.72
CA ILE A 524 19.50 11.59 1.41
C ILE A 524 19.45 13.11 1.59
N MET A 525 19.87 13.63 2.74
CA MET A 525 19.81 15.07 3.00
C MET A 525 20.63 15.87 1.99
N LYS A 526 21.84 15.42 1.66
CA LYS A 526 22.70 16.11 0.70
C LYS A 526 22.12 16.09 -0.71
N THR A 527 21.52 14.98 -1.13
CA THR A 527 20.84 14.88 -2.42
C THR A 527 19.66 15.86 -2.51
N LEU A 528 18.84 15.94 -1.46
CA LEU A 528 17.69 16.85 -1.42
C LEU A 528 18.14 18.32 -1.37
N GLU A 529 19.13 18.65 -0.54
CA GLU A 529 19.71 20.00 -0.47
C GLU A 529 20.26 20.44 -1.83
N ASN A 530 21.06 19.58 -2.48
CA ASN A 530 21.59 19.87 -3.81
C ASN A 530 20.47 20.06 -4.84
N HIS A 531 19.42 19.23 -4.79
CA HIS A 531 18.28 19.38 -5.68
C HIS A 531 17.57 20.73 -5.48
N ILE A 532 17.33 21.12 -4.23
CA ILE A 532 16.73 22.43 -3.89
C ILE A 532 17.59 23.57 -4.46
N VAL A 533 18.89 23.59 -4.16
CA VAL A 533 19.78 24.68 -4.58
C VAL A 533 19.94 24.74 -6.10
N GLN A 534 20.09 23.60 -6.76
CA GLN A 534 20.40 23.55 -8.19
C GLN A 534 19.17 23.66 -9.09
N ARG A 535 18.00 23.19 -8.65
CA ARG A 535 16.80 23.08 -9.49
C ARG A 535 15.64 23.96 -9.04
N LEU A 536 15.55 24.29 -7.75
CA LEU A 536 14.37 24.94 -7.15
C LEU A 536 14.70 26.25 -6.42
N SER A 537 15.90 26.80 -6.56
CA SER A 537 16.33 28.03 -5.85
C SER A 537 15.52 29.28 -6.19
N ARG A 538 14.77 29.28 -7.30
CA ARG A 538 13.82 30.36 -7.64
C ARG A 538 12.48 30.25 -6.90
N GLN A 539 12.17 29.09 -6.33
CA GLN A 539 10.89 28.79 -5.68
C GLN A 539 11.06 28.53 -4.18
N ILE A 540 12.23 28.05 -3.77
CA ILE A 540 12.53 27.69 -2.38
C ILE A 540 13.63 28.62 -1.85
N THR A 541 13.27 29.43 -0.86
CA THR A 541 14.22 30.21 -0.06
C THR A 541 14.55 29.44 1.22
N VAL A 542 15.82 29.15 1.46
CA VAL A 542 16.29 28.48 2.68
C VAL A 542 16.93 29.49 3.62
N MET A 543 16.49 29.53 4.87
CA MET A 543 17.05 30.39 5.92
C MET A 543 17.46 29.54 7.13
N THR A 544 18.76 29.50 7.42
CA THR A 544 19.36 28.76 8.54
C THR A 544 19.70 29.71 9.69
N GLY A 545 19.87 29.18 10.91
CA GLY A 545 20.14 30.00 12.10
C GLY A 545 18.94 30.83 12.57
N ILE A 546 17.72 30.44 12.17
CA ILE A 546 16.48 31.18 12.46
C ILE A 546 15.59 30.34 13.37
N THR A 547 15.33 30.85 14.58
CA THR A 547 14.42 30.19 15.53
C THR A 547 13.01 30.72 15.36
N VAL A 548 12.07 29.81 15.13
CA VAL A 548 10.63 30.11 15.11
C VAL A 548 10.09 29.94 16.53
N THR A 549 9.46 30.97 17.07
CA THR A 549 9.02 31.04 18.47
C THR A 549 7.52 30.99 18.66
N GLY A 550 6.74 31.20 17.59
CA GLY A 550 5.28 31.14 17.67
C GLY A 550 4.60 31.00 16.30
N LEU A 551 3.33 30.59 16.34
CA LEU A 551 2.45 30.52 15.19
C LEU A 551 1.46 31.69 15.25
N GLU A 552 1.43 32.50 14.19
CA GLU A 552 0.45 33.56 14.06
C GLU A 552 -0.86 32.96 13.55
N SER A 553 -1.96 33.27 14.22
CA SER A 553 -3.27 32.74 13.84
C SER A 553 -4.38 33.76 14.01
N SER A 554 -5.41 33.57 13.21
CA SER A 554 -6.67 34.29 13.32
C SER A 554 -7.77 33.31 13.74
N SER A 555 -8.73 33.81 14.51
CA SER A 555 -9.94 33.06 14.83
C SER A 555 -11.05 33.48 13.87
N LEU A 556 -11.58 32.52 13.14
CA LEU A 556 -12.71 32.73 12.24
C LEU A 556 -13.96 32.10 12.87
N ALA A 557 -14.94 32.93 13.22
CA ALA A 557 -16.25 32.44 13.62
C ALA A 557 -17.02 31.99 12.38
N ARG A 558 -17.41 30.72 12.35
CA ARG A 558 -18.32 30.19 11.33
C ARG A 558 -19.76 30.55 11.70
N PRO A 559 -20.67 30.60 10.71
CA PRO A 559 -22.10 30.78 10.97
C PRO A 559 -22.71 29.72 11.91
N ASP A 560 -22.12 28.52 11.97
CA ASP A 560 -22.54 27.46 12.91
C ASP A 560 -22.05 27.67 14.36
N GLY A 561 -21.47 28.83 14.66
CA GLY A 561 -20.94 29.17 15.99
C GLY A 561 -19.60 28.52 16.30
N ILE A 562 -19.07 27.66 15.42
CA ILE A 562 -17.73 27.10 15.59
C ILE A 562 -16.69 28.18 15.31
N VAL A 563 -15.78 28.37 16.27
CA VAL A 563 -14.58 29.15 16.05
C VAL A 563 -13.48 28.22 15.53
N THR A 564 -13.05 28.45 14.29
CA THR A 564 -11.90 27.77 13.70
C THR A 564 -10.67 28.65 13.80
N LYS A 565 -9.54 28.08 14.22
CA LYS A 565 -8.24 28.76 14.11
C LYS A 565 -7.65 28.55 12.73
N HIS A 566 -7.17 29.63 12.13
CA HIS A 566 -6.47 29.64 10.86
C HIS A 566 -5.09 30.23 11.05
N VAL A 567 -4.05 29.43 10.80
CA VAL A 567 -2.66 29.87 10.87
C VAL A 567 -2.32 30.71 9.63
N THR A 568 -1.76 31.89 9.85
CA THR A 568 -1.48 32.91 8.81
C THR A 568 0.00 33.27 8.72
N GLY A 569 0.84 32.66 9.54
CA GLY A 569 2.27 32.95 9.55
C GLY A 569 2.98 32.39 10.78
N VAL A 570 4.23 32.83 10.95
CA VAL A 570 5.09 32.45 12.06
C VAL A 570 5.83 33.66 12.61
N ARG A 571 6.17 33.59 13.90
CA ARG A 571 7.04 34.55 14.58
C ARG A 571 8.45 34.00 14.69
N LEU A 572 9.43 34.80 14.33
CA LEU A 572 10.85 34.46 14.31
C LEU A 572 11.61 35.34 15.28
N LEU A 573 12.62 34.77 15.94
CA LEU A 573 13.61 35.52 16.68
C LEU A 573 14.89 35.63 15.84
N GLN A 574 15.32 36.86 15.56
CA GLN A 574 16.56 37.14 14.86
C GLN A 574 17.77 37.03 15.80
N ALA A 575 18.98 36.92 15.23
CA ALA A 575 20.21 36.83 15.99
C ALA A 575 20.52 38.08 16.84
N ASN A 576 19.98 39.24 16.47
CA ASN A 576 20.07 40.50 17.25
C ASN A 576 19.05 40.58 18.41
N GLY A 577 18.19 39.56 18.58
CA GLY A 577 17.14 39.53 19.60
C GLY A 577 15.81 40.17 19.19
N GLU A 578 15.69 40.73 17.97
CA GLU A 578 14.44 41.30 17.49
C GLU A 578 13.47 40.21 17.01
N SER A 579 12.18 40.41 17.29
CA SER A 579 11.11 39.54 16.82
C SER A 579 10.56 40.05 15.48
N MET A 580 10.42 39.16 14.50
CA MET A 580 9.79 39.46 13.21
C MET A 580 8.68 38.47 12.90
N THR A 581 7.69 38.90 12.12
CA THR A 581 6.61 38.03 11.66
C THR A 581 6.74 37.77 10.17
N LEU A 582 6.62 36.49 9.79
CA LEU A 582 6.58 36.05 8.40
C LEU A 582 5.19 35.51 8.09
N THR A 583 4.48 36.14 7.16
CA THR A 583 3.15 35.69 6.73
C THR A 583 3.24 34.58 5.69
N GLY A 584 2.26 33.69 5.67
CA GLY A 584 2.14 32.62 4.69
C GLY A 584 0.72 32.07 4.65
N ASP A 585 0.36 31.45 3.52
CA ASP A 585 -0.95 30.85 3.32
C ASP A 585 -1.07 29.49 4.02
N ALA A 586 0.06 28.80 4.20
CA ALA A 586 0.15 27.54 4.93
C ALA A 586 1.47 27.44 5.71
N VAL A 587 1.43 26.75 6.85
CA VAL A 587 2.59 26.43 7.68
C VAL A 587 2.70 24.92 7.84
N ILE A 588 3.89 24.38 7.60
CA ILE A 588 4.22 22.97 7.83
C ILE A 588 5.22 22.87 8.98
N LEU A 589 4.82 22.21 10.07
CA LEU A 589 5.73 21.85 11.15
C LEU A 589 6.45 20.55 10.80
N ALA A 590 7.78 20.62 10.69
CA ALA A 590 8.68 19.52 10.41
C ALA A 590 9.88 19.52 11.39
N THR A 591 9.61 19.92 12.64
CA THR A 591 10.62 20.32 13.65
C THR A 591 11.32 19.16 14.37
N GLY A 592 10.94 17.91 14.07
CA GLY A 592 11.39 16.75 14.83
C GLY A 592 10.75 16.65 16.23
N GLY A 593 11.27 15.72 17.04
CA GLY A 593 10.76 15.40 18.37
C GLY A 593 11.34 16.22 19.53
N PHE A 594 11.15 15.70 20.75
CA PHE A 594 11.50 16.37 22.02
C PHE A 594 12.48 15.57 22.91
N SER A 595 13.26 14.69 22.28
CA SER A 595 14.14 13.70 22.91
C SER A 595 15.42 14.24 23.59
N ASN A 596 15.77 15.52 23.43
CA ASN A 596 16.99 16.12 24.00
C ASN A 596 16.69 17.41 24.77
N ASP A 597 15.45 17.58 25.23
CA ASP A 597 15.08 18.70 26.08
C ASP A 597 15.19 18.32 27.56
N HIS A 598 16.29 18.73 28.20
CA HIS A 598 16.60 18.43 29.59
C HIS A 598 16.18 19.52 30.57
N THR A 599 15.47 20.57 30.13
CA THR A 599 14.94 21.59 31.05
C THR A 599 13.78 21.05 31.88
N THR A 600 13.53 21.63 33.05
CA THR A 600 12.46 21.19 33.97
C THR A 600 11.06 21.37 33.40
N ASN A 601 10.87 22.32 32.47
CA ASN A 601 9.63 22.56 31.75
C ASN A 601 9.52 21.81 30.41
N SER A 602 10.41 20.84 30.16
CA SER A 602 10.42 20.09 28.92
C SER A 602 9.24 19.12 28.79
N LEU A 603 8.88 18.79 27.54
CA LEU A 603 7.88 17.76 27.27
C LEU A 603 8.33 16.38 27.78
N LEU A 604 9.64 16.12 27.80
CA LEU A 604 10.19 14.89 28.33
C LEU A 604 9.95 14.77 29.84
N HIS A 605 10.21 15.82 30.63
CA HIS A 605 9.89 15.84 32.06
C HIS A 605 8.38 15.77 32.32
N GLN A 606 7.57 16.41 31.48
CA GLN A 606 6.11 16.42 31.64
C GLN A 606 5.48 15.03 31.40
N TYR A 607 5.90 14.32 30.36
CA TYR A 607 5.21 13.10 29.91
C TYR A 607 5.97 11.79 30.14
N ALA A 608 7.30 11.85 30.29
CA ALA A 608 8.13 10.68 30.56
C ALA A 608 9.26 10.99 31.57
N PRO A 609 8.94 11.49 32.78
CA PRO A 609 9.93 11.90 33.79
C PRO A 609 10.90 10.77 34.16
N GLN A 610 10.46 9.51 34.12
CA GLN A 610 11.28 8.33 34.37
C GLN A 610 12.43 8.15 33.37
N LEU A 611 12.37 8.80 32.21
CA LEU A 611 13.40 8.74 31.17
C LEU A 611 14.28 9.99 31.15
N ALA A 612 13.94 11.06 31.87
CA ALA A 612 14.61 12.35 31.75
C ALA A 612 16.12 12.33 32.11
N SER A 613 16.54 11.34 32.91
CA SER A 613 17.95 11.11 33.28
C SER A 613 18.73 10.27 32.28
N PHE A 614 18.07 9.61 31.32
CA PHE A 614 18.75 8.78 30.33
C PHE A 614 19.54 9.65 29.33
N PRO A 615 20.69 9.14 28.85
CA PRO A 615 21.36 9.77 27.71
C PRO A 615 20.48 9.68 26.45
N THR A 616 20.80 10.47 25.43
CA THR A 616 20.08 10.53 24.16
C THR A 616 21.01 10.34 22.97
N THR A 617 20.48 9.97 21.83
CA THR A 617 21.22 9.88 20.55
C THR A 617 20.94 11.05 19.62
N ASN A 618 20.09 11.98 20.05
CA ASN A 618 19.62 13.10 19.24
C ASN A 618 20.52 14.34 19.40
N GLY A 619 20.49 15.24 18.42
CA GLY A 619 21.17 16.52 18.55
C GLY A 619 20.46 17.46 19.53
N VAL A 620 21.15 18.52 19.96
CA VAL A 620 20.66 19.50 20.94
C VAL A 620 19.42 20.27 20.46
N TRP A 621 19.15 20.25 19.15
CA TRP A 621 17.99 20.89 18.53
C TRP A 621 16.65 20.17 18.79
N ALA A 622 16.65 18.91 19.26
CA ALA A 622 15.44 18.10 19.42
C ALA A 622 14.66 18.45 20.71
N THR A 623 14.13 19.67 20.76
CA THR A 623 13.58 20.31 21.97
C THR A 623 12.04 20.37 22.03
N GLY A 624 11.35 19.86 21.00
CA GLY A 624 9.88 19.83 20.98
C GLY A 624 9.19 21.16 20.67
N ASP A 625 9.91 22.16 20.15
CA ASP A 625 9.38 23.52 19.95
C ASP A 625 8.11 23.52 19.08
N GLY A 626 8.09 22.77 17.98
CA GLY A 626 6.90 22.65 17.12
C GLY A 626 5.70 22.00 17.83
N VAL A 627 5.94 21.01 18.70
CA VAL A 627 4.88 20.38 19.50
C VAL A 627 4.30 21.37 20.51
N LYS A 628 5.17 22.17 21.17
CA LYS A 628 4.76 23.21 22.12
C LYS A 628 3.89 24.27 21.42
N MET A 629 4.34 24.80 20.28
CA MET A 629 3.59 25.78 19.48
C MET A 629 2.24 25.23 18.97
N ALA A 630 2.22 23.98 18.49
CA ALA A 630 0.98 23.36 18.02
C ALA A 630 -0.03 23.17 19.17
N ARG A 631 0.45 22.74 20.35
CA ARG A 631 -0.38 22.60 21.55
C ARG A 631 -1.03 23.91 21.97
N GLU A 632 -0.30 25.03 21.92
CA GLU A 632 -0.85 26.36 22.23
C GLU A 632 -1.99 26.77 21.29
N LEU A 633 -1.97 26.30 20.04
CA LEU A 633 -3.10 26.46 19.12
C LEU A 633 -4.26 25.49 19.39
N GLY A 634 -4.13 24.51 20.28
CA GLY A 634 -5.16 23.53 20.59
C GLY A 634 -5.09 22.27 19.73
N VAL A 635 -3.97 22.02 19.06
CA VAL A 635 -3.72 20.72 18.40
C VAL A 635 -3.67 19.64 19.47
N THR A 636 -4.39 18.55 19.25
CA THR A 636 -4.40 17.41 20.17
C THR A 636 -3.07 16.68 20.10
N LEU A 637 -2.50 16.40 21.27
CA LEU A 637 -1.31 15.58 21.39
C LEU A 637 -1.70 14.13 21.68
N VAL A 638 -1.00 13.17 21.10
CA VAL A 638 -1.24 11.74 21.29
C VAL A 638 0.05 11.03 21.63
N ASP A 639 -0.04 9.95 22.43
CA ASP A 639 1.07 9.06 22.78
C ASP A 639 2.32 9.77 23.37
N MET A 640 2.15 10.92 24.03
CA MET A 640 3.27 11.76 24.51
C MET A 640 4.21 11.06 25.49
N ASP A 641 3.72 10.07 26.24
CA ASP A 641 4.51 9.23 27.15
C ASP A 641 5.30 8.13 26.43
N LYS A 642 5.03 7.90 25.14
CA LYS A 642 5.68 6.88 24.32
C LYS A 642 6.99 7.42 23.74
N VAL A 643 8.04 7.30 24.54
CA VAL A 643 9.42 7.67 24.17
C VAL A 643 10.27 6.41 24.06
N GLN A 644 10.90 6.21 22.89
CA GLN A 644 11.70 5.02 22.61
C GLN A 644 13.15 5.18 23.07
N LEU A 645 13.62 4.18 23.82
CA LEU A 645 15.04 3.92 24.02
C LEU A 645 15.60 3.07 22.88
N HIS A 646 16.75 3.47 22.35
CA HIS A 646 17.59 2.61 21.53
C HIS A 646 18.53 1.82 22.44
N PRO A 647 18.64 0.49 22.30
CA PRO A 647 19.43 -0.32 23.23
C PRO A 647 20.95 -0.08 23.11
N THR A 648 21.40 0.44 21.97
CA THR A 648 22.83 0.57 21.64
C THR A 648 23.26 2.01 21.39
N GLY A 649 23.15 2.88 22.38
CA GLY A 649 23.94 4.11 22.44
C GLY A 649 25.38 3.77 22.82
N LEU A 650 26.35 4.13 21.98
CA LEU A 650 27.76 3.82 22.20
C LEU A 650 28.30 4.72 23.32
N LEU A 651 28.74 4.10 24.40
CA LEU A 651 29.38 4.78 25.51
C LEU A 651 30.87 4.92 25.19
N ASP A 652 31.37 6.16 25.19
CA ASP A 652 32.80 6.44 25.10
C ASP A 652 33.44 6.34 26.49
N PRO A 653 34.38 5.42 26.74
CA PRO A 653 35.12 5.36 27.99
C PRO A 653 35.86 6.65 28.35
N LYS A 654 36.23 7.48 27.36
CA LYS A 654 36.94 8.74 27.56
C LYS A 654 36.02 9.88 27.98
N ASP A 655 34.73 9.78 27.67
CA ASP A 655 33.69 10.73 28.09
C ASP A 655 32.39 9.99 28.48
N PRO A 656 32.40 9.21 29.58
CA PRO A 656 31.26 8.37 29.95
C PRO A 656 30.01 9.19 30.32
N SER A 657 30.19 10.42 30.82
CA SER A 657 29.12 11.31 31.29
C SER A 657 28.43 12.07 30.16
N ASN A 658 28.95 12.03 28.92
CA ASN A 658 28.33 12.68 27.78
C ASN A 658 26.87 12.28 27.63
N ARG A 659 25.95 13.24 27.74
CA ARG A 659 24.52 12.92 27.61
C ARG A 659 24.11 12.58 26.19
N THR A 660 24.89 12.96 25.18
CA THR A 660 24.63 12.61 23.78
C THR A 660 25.55 11.49 23.33
N LYS A 661 24.99 10.30 23.09
CA LYS A 661 25.73 9.11 22.64
C LYS A 661 25.69 8.99 21.12
N TYR A 662 26.76 8.45 20.54
CA TYR A 662 26.73 8.00 19.15
C TYR A 662 25.80 6.80 19.04
N LEU A 663 24.93 6.80 18.04
CA LEU A 663 24.06 5.67 17.79
C LEU A 663 24.88 4.50 17.22
N GLY A 664 24.98 3.42 17.98
CA GLY A 664 25.38 2.12 17.46
C GLY A 664 24.19 1.56 16.67
N PRO A 665 24.25 1.48 15.33
CA PRO A 665 23.09 1.12 14.53
C PRO A 665 22.60 -0.27 14.87
N GLU A 666 21.30 -0.49 14.76
CA GLU A 666 20.70 -1.81 14.92
C GLU A 666 21.29 -2.86 13.97
N ALA A 667 21.82 -2.43 12.83
CA ALA A 667 22.57 -3.25 11.91
C ALA A 667 23.80 -3.93 12.54
N LEU A 668 24.40 -3.41 13.62
CA LEU A 668 25.46 -4.12 14.36
C LEU A 668 24.96 -5.48 14.88
N ARG A 669 23.79 -5.49 15.53
CA ARG A 669 23.12 -6.72 16.00
C ARG A 669 22.57 -7.52 14.83
N GLY A 670 21.96 -6.83 13.85
CA GLY A 670 21.41 -7.40 12.61
C GLY A 670 22.43 -8.15 11.75
N SER A 671 23.71 -7.78 11.84
CA SER A 671 24.82 -8.41 11.13
C SER A 671 25.55 -9.48 11.94
N GLY A 672 25.08 -9.80 13.16
CA GLY A 672 25.61 -10.92 13.96
C GLY A 672 26.22 -10.52 15.31
N GLY A 673 26.22 -9.24 15.67
CA GLY A 673 26.66 -8.80 17.00
C GLY A 673 25.83 -9.42 18.13
N VAL A 674 26.51 -9.86 19.19
CA VAL A 674 25.89 -10.43 20.40
C VAL A 674 26.04 -9.48 21.59
N LEU A 675 25.09 -9.54 22.53
CA LEU A 675 25.13 -8.76 23.76
C LEU A 675 25.58 -9.65 24.93
N LEU A 676 26.64 -9.24 25.62
CA LEU A 676 27.15 -9.90 26.83
C LEU A 676 26.95 -9.00 28.05
N ASN A 677 26.61 -9.61 29.20
CA ASN A 677 26.58 -8.93 30.50
C ASN A 677 27.99 -8.88 31.12
N LYS A 678 28.12 -8.32 32.34
CA LYS A 678 29.41 -8.26 33.08
C LYS A 678 29.98 -9.64 33.45
N ASN A 679 29.19 -10.71 33.40
CA ASN A 679 29.65 -12.07 33.65
C ASN A 679 30.14 -12.78 32.37
N GLY A 680 30.04 -12.13 31.21
CA GLY A 680 30.41 -12.73 29.92
C GLY A 680 29.32 -13.58 29.28
N GLU A 681 28.08 -13.50 29.78
CA GLU A 681 26.95 -14.34 29.35
C GLU A 681 25.97 -13.59 28.44
N ARG A 682 25.32 -14.32 27.52
CA ARG A 682 24.18 -13.81 26.75
C ARG A 682 22.90 -13.83 27.59
N PHE A 683 22.07 -12.81 27.43
CA PHE A 683 20.85 -12.64 28.26
C PHE A 683 19.58 -12.31 27.46
N ILE A 684 19.66 -12.07 26.15
CA ILE A 684 18.48 -11.67 25.35
C ILE A 684 18.60 -12.07 23.87
N ASN A 685 17.47 -12.15 23.16
CA ASN A 685 17.45 -12.15 21.71
C ASN A 685 17.80 -10.75 21.18
N GLU A 686 18.99 -10.59 20.59
CA GLU A 686 19.49 -9.30 20.14
C GLU A 686 18.71 -8.72 18.95
N LEU A 687 17.80 -9.48 18.33
CA LEU A 687 16.94 -9.04 17.23
C LEU A 687 15.47 -8.82 17.64
N ASP A 688 15.17 -8.85 18.94
CA ASP A 688 13.84 -8.52 19.46
C ASP A 688 13.54 -7.01 19.37
N LEU A 689 12.35 -6.60 19.84
CA LEU A 689 11.94 -5.21 19.90
C LEU A 689 12.93 -4.37 20.74
N ARG A 690 13.15 -3.11 20.34
CA ARG A 690 14.05 -2.18 21.04
C ARG A 690 13.70 -2.00 22.51
N SER A 691 12.41 -1.95 22.84
CA SER A 691 11.91 -1.89 24.22
C SER A 691 12.34 -3.11 25.04
N VAL A 692 12.19 -4.32 24.49
CA VAL A 692 12.59 -5.58 25.13
C VAL A 692 14.10 -5.62 25.37
N VAL A 693 14.91 -5.30 24.35
CA VAL A 693 16.38 -5.32 24.48
C VAL A 693 16.87 -4.25 25.45
N SER A 694 16.29 -3.05 25.42
CA SER A 694 16.67 -1.97 26.33
C SER A 694 16.33 -2.32 27.78
N GLN A 695 15.15 -2.87 28.03
CA GLN A 695 14.75 -3.32 29.36
C GLN A 695 15.64 -4.45 29.87
N ALA A 696 16.04 -5.38 28.99
CA ALA A 696 16.95 -6.45 29.35
C ALA A 696 18.33 -5.95 29.80
N ILE A 697 18.86 -4.89 29.15
CA ILE A 697 20.11 -4.23 29.57
C ILE A 697 19.92 -3.53 30.93
N ILE A 698 18.82 -2.79 31.12
CA ILE A 698 18.50 -2.11 32.39
C ILE A 698 18.41 -3.13 33.53
N ALA A 699 17.77 -4.27 33.30
CA ALA A 699 17.58 -5.34 34.28
C ALA A 699 18.87 -6.06 34.69
N GLN A 700 19.97 -5.89 33.94
CA GLN A 700 21.29 -6.38 34.39
C GLN A 700 21.82 -5.55 35.57
N ASP A 701 21.24 -4.38 35.84
CA ASP A 701 21.58 -3.43 36.90
C ASP A 701 23.05 -2.92 36.91
N ASN A 702 23.79 -3.19 35.83
CA ASN A 702 25.18 -2.84 35.68
C ASN A 702 25.37 -1.37 35.33
N VAL A 703 25.88 -0.55 36.26
CA VAL A 703 26.23 0.87 36.01
C VAL A 703 27.67 0.99 35.54
N TYR A 704 27.91 1.79 34.49
CA TYR A 704 29.27 2.12 34.04
C TYR A 704 29.85 3.25 34.91
N PRO A 705 31.10 3.16 35.39
CA PRO A 705 31.70 4.19 36.24
C PRO A 705 31.68 5.58 35.60
N ASN A 706 31.44 6.62 36.41
CA ASN A 706 31.45 8.05 36.01
C ASN A 706 30.50 8.41 34.84
N SER A 707 29.52 7.56 34.54
CA SER A 707 28.60 7.74 33.41
C SER A 707 27.30 8.48 33.73
N GLY A 708 27.16 9.00 34.94
CA GLY A 708 25.91 9.59 35.43
C GLY A 708 24.79 8.55 35.62
N GLY A 709 25.13 7.28 35.86
CA GLY A 709 24.15 6.21 36.13
C GLY A 709 23.76 5.36 34.90
N SER A 710 24.49 5.47 33.79
CA SER A 710 24.19 4.68 32.58
C SER A 710 24.30 3.18 32.83
N LYS A 711 23.21 2.46 32.58
CA LYS A 711 23.19 1.00 32.56
C LYS A 711 23.85 0.49 31.27
N PHE A 712 24.64 -0.57 31.32
CA PHE A 712 25.40 -0.99 30.14
C PHE A 712 25.54 -2.51 29.94
N ALA A 713 25.86 -2.86 28.70
CA ALA A 713 26.28 -4.20 28.26
C ALA A 713 27.42 -4.10 27.23
N TYR A 714 27.97 -5.23 26.83
CA TYR A 714 29.02 -5.33 25.80
C TYR A 714 28.41 -5.84 24.49
N CYS A 715 28.58 -5.09 23.40
CA CYS A 715 28.24 -5.53 22.06
C CYS A 715 29.48 -6.09 21.36
N VAL A 716 29.49 -7.39 21.09
CA VAL A 716 30.65 -8.12 20.57
C VAL A 716 30.39 -8.58 19.14
N LEU A 717 31.33 -8.27 18.23
CA LEU A 717 31.34 -8.71 16.84
C LEU A 717 32.64 -9.46 16.56
N ASN A 718 32.60 -10.45 15.67
CA ASN A 718 33.81 -11.04 15.08
C ASN A 718 34.01 -10.55 13.63
N GLU A 719 35.04 -11.03 12.94
CA GLU A 719 35.32 -10.70 11.55
C GLU A 719 34.15 -10.99 10.58
N ALA A 720 33.41 -12.07 10.80
CA ALA A 720 32.26 -12.41 9.97
C ALA A 720 31.13 -11.37 10.12
N ALA A 721 30.82 -10.99 11.37
CA ALA A 721 29.83 -9.94 11.66
C ALA A 721 30.30 -8.57 11.14
N ALA A 722 31.60 -8.26 11.29
CA ALA A 722 32.19 -7.03 10.75
C ALA A 722 32.08 -6.96 9.22
N LYS A 723 32.29 -8.08 8.51
CA LYS A 723 32.10 -8.17 7.06
C LYS A 723 30.64 -7.95 6.66
N LEU A 724 29.69 -8.55 7.37
CA LEU A 724 28.26 -8.39 7.11
C LEU A 724 27.75 -6.98 7.44
N PHE A 725 28.33 -6.32 8.45
CA PHE A 725 28.01 -4.93 8.78
C PHE A 725 28.67 -3.94 7.80
N GLY A 726 29.82 -4.31 7.26
CA GLY A 726 30.71 -3.48 6.44
C GLY A 726 31.95 -3.10 7.26
N LYS A 727 33.12 -3.61 6.86
CA LYS A 727 34.38 -3.40 7.60
C LYS A 727 34.72 -1.92 7.75
N ASN A 728 34.49 -1.14 6.70
CA ASN A 728 34.74 0.30 6.73
C ASN A 728 33.69 1.05 7.57
N SER A 729 32.45 0.54 7.64
CA SER A 729 31.41 1.07 8.55
C SER A 729 31.83 0.87 9.99
N LEU A 730 32.32 -0.33 10.31
CA LEU A 730 32.89 -0.61 11.63
C LEU A 730 34.11 0.26 11.88
N GLY A 731 35.00 0.42 10.89
CA GLY A 731 36.19 1.27 10.96
C GLY A 731 35.91 2.73 11.27
N PHE A 732 34.75 3.28 10.87
CA PHE A 732 34.31 4.60 11.29
C PHE A 732 34.10 4.66 12.82
N TYR A 733 33.36 3.71 13.40
CA TYR A 733 33.13 3.68 14.85
C TYR A 733 34.40 3.29 15.63
N TRP A 734 35.19 2.36 15.10
CA TRP A 734 36.38 1.83 15.73
C TRP A 734 37.59 2.74 15.58
N ASN A 735 38.11 2.92 14.36
CA ASN A 735 39.38 3.63 14.12
C ASN A 735 39.21 5.15 14.15
N ARG A 736 38.10 5.66 13.63
CA ARG A 736 37.90 7.12 13.50
C ARG A 736 37.31 7.76 14.76
N LEU A 737 36.33 7.11 15.39
CA LEU A 737 35.71 7.62 16.62
C LEU A 737 36.31 7.02 17.90
N GLY A 738 36.98 5.85 17.84
CA GLY A 738 37.55 5.21 19.02
C GLY A 738 36.53 4.58 19.97
N LEU A 739 35.33 4.22 19.47
CA LEU A 739 34.21 3.70 20.27
C LEU A 739 34.16 2.17 20.37
N PHE A 740 35.11 1.48 19.75
CA PHE A 740 35.29 0.04 19.85
C PHE A 740 36.71 -0.29 20.30
N GLU A 741 36.86 -1.44 20.95
CA GLU A 741 38.15 -2.05 21.25
C GLU A 741 38.28 -3.36 20.47
N LYS A 742 39.45 -3.62 19.89
CA LYS A 742 39.75 -4.88 19.21
C LYS A 742 40.62 -5.74 20.11
N VAL A 743 40.23 -7.00 20.30
CA VAL A 743 40.95 -7.99 21.10
C VAL A 743 41.14 -9.28 20.31
N ASP A 744 42.27 -9.96 20.48
CA ASP A 744 42.68 -11.03 19.56
C ASP A 744 42.07 -12.40 19.87
N ASN A 745 41.74 -12.67 21.14
CA ASN A 745 41.29 -13.98 21.59
C ASN A 745 40.33 -13.89 22.80
N VAL A 746 39.79 -15.04 23.21
CA VAL A 746 38.79 -15.12 24.30
C VAL A 746 39.37 -14.67 25.65
N ALA A 747 40.64 -14.95 25.94
CA ALA A 747 41.29 -14.49 27.16
C ALA A 747 41.33 -12.96 27.24
N ALA A 748 41.71 -12.30 26.14
CA ALA A 748 41.70 -10.83 26.05
C ALA A 748 40.29 -10.24 26.13
N LEU A 749 39.29 -10.90 25.52
CA LEU A 749 37.88 -10.51 25.64
C LEU A 749 37.36 -10.64 27.09
N ALA A 750 37.65 -11.74 27.77
CA ALA A 750 37.27 -11.96 29.16
C ALA A 750 37.91 -10.93 30.09
N LYS A 751 39.19 -10.59 29.85
CA LYS A 751 39.90 -9.52 30.56
C LYS A 751 39.25 -8.15 30.34
N LEU A 752 38.85 -7.82 29.12
CA LEU A 752 38.17 -6.56 28.79
C LEU A 752 36.80 -6.46 29.50
N ILE A 753 36.07 -7.57 29.59
CA ILE A 753 34.78 -7.63 30.31
C ILE A 753 35.00 -7.60 31.84
N GLY A 754 36.11 -8.16 32.32
CA GLY A 754 36.39 -8.36 33.75
C GLY A 754 35.74 -9.62 34.31
N CYS A 755 35.67 -10.70 33.52
CA CYS A 755 35.03 -11.98 33.89
C CYS A 755 35.92 -13.21 33.64
N ALA A 756 35.46 -14.40 34.01
CA ALA A 756 36.20 -15.65 33.80
C ALA A 756 36.23 -16.07 32.32
N GLU A 757 37.41 -16.44 31.81
CA GLU A 757 37.60 -16.91 30.43
C GLU A 757 36.73 -18.13 30.09
N ALA A 758 36.55 -19.03 31.05
CA ALA A 758 35.71 -20.22 30.90
C ALA A 758 34.25 -19.87 30.58
N THR A 759 33.71 -18.81 31.18
CA THR A 759 32.32 -18.36 30.96
C THR A 759 32.12 -17.81 29.55
N VAL A 760 33.05 -16.97 29.07
CA VAL A 760 33.01 -16.44 27.70
C VAL A 760 33.18 -17.57 26.69
N THR A 761 34.13 -18.48 26.94
CA THR A 761 34.35 -19.67 26.09
C THR A 761 33.07 -20.49 25.96
N ALA A 762 32.44 -20.85 27.08
CA ALA A 762 31.19 -21.60 27.08
C ALA A 762 30.07 -20.87 26.33
N THR A 763 29.93 -19.56 26.54
CA THR A 763 28.92 -18.73 25.88
C THR A 763 29.10 -18.71 24.36
N LEU A 764 30.34 -18.53 23.87
CA LEU A 764 30.62 -18.47 22.44
C LEU A 764 30.52 -19.84 21.77
N SER A 765 31.01 -20.91 22.42
CA SER A 765 30.85 -22.29 21.93
C SER A 765 29.37 -22.70 21.85
N GLN A 766 28.55 -22.30 22.82
CA GLN A 766 27.11 -22.54 22.76
C GLN A 766 26.47 -21.79 21.59
N TYR A 767 26.83 -20.52 21.37
CA TYR A 767 26.32 -19.74 20.25
C TYR A 767 26.69 -20.37 18.90
N GLU A 768 27.94 -20.79 18.73
CA GLU A 768 28.43 -21.47 17.52
C GLU A 768 27.73 -22.80 17.26
N ALA A 769 27.48 -23.60 18.31
CA ALA A 769 26.71 -24.84 18.19
C ALA A 769 25.26 -24.58 17.78
N LEU A 770 24.63 -23.52 18.28
CA LEU A 770 23.26 -23.15 17.93
C LEU A 770 23.16 -22.61 16.49
N SER A 771 24.10 -21.75 16.08
CA SER A 771 24.09 -21.17 14.73
C SER A 771 24.41 -22.19 13.64
N SER A 772 25.16 -23.25 13.96
CA SER A 772 25.52 -24.33 13.03
C SER A 772 24.43 -25.41 12.89
N LYS A 773 23.67 -25.72 13.95
CA LYS A 773 22.70 -26.82 13.95
C LYS A 773 21.33 -26.52 13.31
N LYS A 774 21.11 -25.31 12.77
CA LYS A 774 19.81 -24.85 12.22
C LYS A 774 18.60 -25.20 13.14
N LEU A 775 18.78 -25.07 14.45
CA LEU A 775 17.70 -25.27 15.42
C LEU A 775 16.60 -24.21 15.26
N HIS A 776 15.36 -24.55 15.62
CA HIS A 776 14.22 -23.64 15.51
C HIS A 776 14.33 -22.39 16.42
N ALA A 777 14.97 -22.49 17.60
CA ALA A 777 15.27 -21.37 18.50
C ALA A 777 16.35 -21.73 19.56
N CYS A 778 17.08 -20.72 20.04
CA CYS A 778 17.99 -20.81 21.19
C CYS A 778 17.18 -21.03 22.47
N PRO A 779 17.42 -22.09 23.26
CA PRO A 779 16.68 -22.35 24.49
C PRO A 779 16.81 -21.26 25.55
N LEU A 780 17.98 -20.59 25.60
CA LEU A 780 18.27 -19.55 26.59
C LEU A 780 17.59 -18.21 26.26
N THR A 781 17.69 -17.77 25.00
CA THR A 781 17.28 -16.41 24.62
C THR A 781 16.11 -16.36 23.64
N GLY A 782 15.62 -17.50 23.15
CA GLY A 782 14.58 -17.58 22.11
C GLY A 782 15.04 -17.13 20.71
N LYS A 783 16.31 -16.79 20.52
CA LYS A 783 16.85 -16.32 19.23
C LYS A 783 16.79 -17.42 18.17
N ASN A 784 16.24 -17.11 17.01
CA ASN A 784 16.05 -18.06 15.91
C ASN A 784 16.66 -17.60 14.57
N VAL A 785 17.24 -16.39 14.51
CA VAL A 785 17.92 -15.86 13.33
C VAL A 785 19.38 -15.60 13.68
N PHE A 786 20.28 -16.26 12.94
CA PHE A 786 21.73 -16.21 13.13
C PHE A 786 22.41 -15.75 11.82
N PRO A 787 22.75 -14.46 11.66
CA PRO A 787 23.35 -13.94 10.42
C PRO A 787 24.73 -14.52 10.10
N CYS A 788 25.52 -14.78 11.14
CA CYS A 788 26.81 -15.46 11.07
C CYS A 788 27.09 -16.22 12.38
N THR A 789 28.08 -17.10 12.34
CA THR A 789 28.63 -17.79 13.52
C THR A 789 29.60 -16.86 14.26
N LEU A 790 29.43 -16.77 15.58
CA LEU A 790 30.37 -16.10 16.49
C LEU A 790 30.87 -17.15 17.48
N GLY A 791 32.05 -17.71 17.20
CA GLY A 791 32.68 -18.78 17.98
C GLY A 791 33.87 -18.29 18.81
N THR A 792 34.65 -19.22 19.34
CA THR A 792 35.82 -18.96 20.20
C THR A 792 37.06 -18.47 19.44
N GLN A 793 36.99 -18.39 18.12
CA GLN A 793 38.05 -17.84 17.28
C GLN A 793 37.86 -16.33 17.11
N GLY A 794 38.83 -15.55 17.59
CA GLY A 794 38.91 -14.11 17.39
C GLY A 794 39.42 -13.73 15.99
N PRO A 795 39.70 -12.44 15.73
CA PRO A 795 39.60 -11.33 16.68
C PRO A 795 38.15 -10.86 16.92
N TYR A 796 37.94 -10.16 18.04
CA TYR A 796 36.67 -9.56 18.43
C TYR A 796 36.75 -8.04 18.45
N TYR A 797 35.64 -7.40 18.08
CA TYR A 797 35.40 -5.96 18.18
C TYR A 797 34.31 -5.73 19.21
N VAL A 798 34.63 -4.96 20.25
CA VAL A 798 33.77 -4.80 21.43
C VAL A 798 33.42 -3.33 21.63
N ALA A 799 32.14 -3.03 21.78
CA ALA A 799 31.67 -1.71 22.19
C ALA A 799 30.85 -1.77 23.46
N LEU A 800 30.97 -0.74 24.29
CA LEU A 800 30.07 -0.52 25.43
C LEU A 800 28.78 0.12 24.94
N VAL A 801 27.66 -0.48 25.29
CA VAL A 801 26.33 -0.03 24.86
C VAL A 801 25.45 0.30 26.05
N THR A 802 24.77 1.43 25.98
CA THR A 802 23.78 1.89 26.97
C THR A 802 22.45 2.22 26.30
N PRO A 803 21.30 1.87 26.90
CA PRO A 803 20.00 2.35 26.46
C PRO A 803 19.98 3.89 26.46
N SER A 804 19.57 4.49 25.34
CA SER A 804 19.56 5.94 25.16
C SER A 804 18.27 6.39 24.49
N ILE A 805 17.69 7.50 24.92
CA ILE A 805 16.53 8.12 24.27
C ILE A 805 16.85 8.36 22.79
N HIS A 806 15.93 7.98 21.92
CA HIS A 806 16.19 7.96 20.50
C HIS A 806 15.09 8.54 19.63
N TYR A 807 13.82 8.35 20.00
CA TYR A 807 12.71 8.84 19.21
C TYR A 807 11.48 9.05 20.09
N THR A 808 10.72 10.10 19.85
CA THR A 808 9.45 10.37 20.53
C THR A 808 8.29 9.99 19.61
N MET A 809 7.60 8.88 19.89
CA MET A 809 6.45 8.44 19.08
C MET A 809 5.22 9.31 19.28
N GLY A 810 5.12 9.91 20.47
CA GLY A 810 4.12 10.91 20.76
C GLY A 810 4.39 12.23 20.08
N GLY A 811 3.31 12.93 19.74
CA GLY A 811 3.37 14.22 19.08
C GLY A 811 1.99 14.73 18.70
N CYS A 812 1.96 15.64 17.73
CA CYS A 812 0.74 16.26 17.24
C CYS A 812 -0.10 15.26 16.43
N LEU A 813 -1.40 15.17 16.74
CA LEU A 813 -2.34 14.37 15.95
C LEU A 813 -2.47 14.95 14.55
N ILE A 814 -2.26 14.11 13.53
CA ILE A 814 -2.49 14.47 12.13
C ILE A 814 -3.56 13.62 11.47
N SER A 815 -4.12 14.20 10.43
CA SER A 815 -4.94 13.59 9.41
C SER A 815 -4.06 12.77 8.43
N PRO A 816 -4.57 11.75 7.72
CA PRO A 816 -3.82 11.12 6.62
C PRO A 816 -3.39 12.09 5.50
N SER A 817 -3.97 13.30 5.45
CA SER A 817 -3.57 14.41 4.59
C SER A 817 -2.60 15.39 5.27
N ALA A 818 -1.97 14.96 6.37
CA ALA A 818 -1.01 15.72 7.17
C ALA A 818 -1.53 17.00 7.84
N GLU A 819 -2.85 17.24 7.87
CA GLU A 819 -3.43 18.41 8.57
C GLU A 819 -3.37 18.19 10.07
N MET A 820 -2.90 19.18 10.84
CA MET A 820 -2.91 19.11 12.31
C MET A 820 -4.35 19.11 12.82
N GLN A 821 -4.68 18.21 13.75
CA GLN A 821 -6.05 18.02 14.23
C GLN A 821 -6.21 18.45 15.68
N ALA A 822 -7.31 19.14 15.97
CA ALA A 822 -7.89 19.22 17.29
C ALA A 822 -9.00 18.17 17.41
N VAL A 823 -9.20 17.65 18.62
CA VAL A 823 -10.34 16.80 18.96
C VAL A 823 -11.30 17.63 19.81
N ASP A 824 -12.55 17.70 19.36
CA ASP A 824 -13.65 18.27 20.12
C ASP A 824 -14.32 17.17 20.93
N ASP A 825 -14.05 17.17 22.24
CA ASP A 825 -14.59 16.23 23.22
C ASP A 825 -15.86 16.75 23.93
N SER A 826 -16.42 17.88 23.49
CA SER A 826 -17.64 18.46 24.08
C SER A 826 -18.93 17.69 23.77
N THR A 827 -18.85 16.68 22.90
CA THR A 827 -19.97 15.80 22.51
C THR A 827 -19.62 14.35 22.84
N VAL A 828 -20.61 13.47 23.02
CA VAL A 828 -20.39 12.06 23.40
C VAL A 828 -19.54 11.30 22.37
N THR A 829 -19.49 11.79 21.12
CA THR A 829 -18.61 11.27 20.08
C THR A 829 -17.54 12.28 19.68
N PRO A 830 -16.27 12.06 20.08
CA PRO A 830 -15.15 12.94 19.72
C PRO A 830 -15.07 13.19 18.22
N SER A 831 -15.05 14.47 17.83
CA SER A 831 -14.91 14.86 16.42
C SER A 831 -13.55 15.49 16.15
N ARG A 832 -12.81 14.93 15.18
CA ARG A 832 -11.54 15.52 14.73
C ARG A 832 -11.84 16.70 13.80
N ARG A 833 -11.13 17.81 14.00
CA ARG A 833 -11.21 19.02 13.14
C ARG A 833 -9.80 19.51 12.81
N PRO A 834 -9.55 19.95 11.57
CA PRO A 834 -8.27 20.54 11.21
C PRO A 834 -8.09 21.91 11.86
N ILE A 835 -6.87 22.22 12.29
CA ILE A 835 -6.41 23.59 12.44
C ILE A 835 -6.07 24.09 11.02
N LEU A 836 -6.78 25.12 10.58
CA LEU A 836 -6.72 25.56 9.18
C LEU A 836 -5.34 26.14 8.88
N GLY A 837 -4.80 25.83 7.70
CA GLY A 837 -3.48 26.30 7.28
C GLY A 837 -2.29 25.62 7.96
N LEU A 838 -2.51 24.67 8.88
CA LEU A 838 -1.44 24.02 9.65
C LEU A 838 -1.30 22.53 9.32
N PHE A 839 -0.09 22.14 8.92
CA PHE A 839 0.27 20.76 8.60
C PHE A 839 1.43 20.26 9.46
N GLY A 840 1.57 18.94 9.58
CA GLY A 840 2.63 18.29 10.33
C GLY A 840 3.23 17.10 9.61
N ALA A 841 4.56 16.96 9.66
CA ALA A 841 5.25 15.81 9.09
C ALA A 841 6.50 15.40 9.89
N GLY A 842 6.74 14.09 9.99
CA GLY A 842 7.86 13.51 10.73
C GLY A 842 7.61 13.42 12.24
N GLU A 843 8.69 13.39 13.03
CA GLU A 843 8.66 13.10 14.48
C GLU A 843 7.95 14.17 15.34
N VAL A 844 7.55 15.31 14.76
CA VAL A 844 6.66 16.27 15.45
C VAL A 844 5.23 15.72 15.59
N THR A 845 4.88 14.71 14.80
CA THR A 845 3.55 14.09 14.73
C THR A 845 3.47 12.81 15.55
N GLY A 846 2.26 12.45 15.97
CA GLY A 846 1.97 11.21 16.69
C GLY A 846 0.87 10.38 16.03
N GLY A 847 0.75 9.11 16.44
CA GLY A 847 -0.28 8.18 15.97
C GLY A 847 0.17 7.20 14.88
N VAL A 848 1.33 7.40 14.25
CA VAL A 848 1.87 6.48 13.23
C VAL A 848 2.47 5.22 13.88
N HIS A 849 3.22 5.40 14.96
CA HIS A 849 4.09 4.35 15.51
C HIS A 849 3.60 3.73 16.83
N GLY A 850 2.57 4.30 17.45
CA GLY A 850 2.04 3.84 18.75
C GLY A 850 3.13 3.74 19.82
N GLY A 851 3.13 2.64 20.58
CA GLY A 851 4.01 2.43 21.73
C GLY A 851 5.48 2.21 21.41
N ASN A 852 5.82 1.79 20.18
CA ASN A 852 7.21 1.58 19.76
C ASN A 852 7.37 1.60 18.24
N ARG A 853 8.30 2.43 17.76
CA ARG A 853 8.62 2.57 16.33
C ARG A 853 9.56 1.46 15.82
N LEU A 854 9.26 0.91 14.65
CA LEU A 854 10.18 0.04 13.90
C LEU A 854 11.37 0.81 13.31
N GLY A 855 12.57 0.22 13.35
CA GLY A 855 13.74 0.74 12.66
C GLY A 855 13.46 0.94 11.16
N GLY A 856 13.82 2.10 10.61
CA GLY A 856 13.58 2.47 9.21
C GLY A 856 12.25 3.17 8.91
N ASN A 857 11.23 3.06 9.78
CA ASN A 857 9.94 3.74 9.56
C ASN A 857 10.00 5.26 9.77
N SER A 858 10.96 5.79 10.54
CA SER A 858 11.06 7.25 10.76
C SER A 858 11.44 8.01 9.48
N LEU A 859 12.45 7.54 8.74
CA LEU A 859 12.81 8.16 7.45
C LEU A 859 11.66 8.03 6.45
N LEU A 860 10.95 6.90 6.47
CA LEU A 860 9.80 6.67 5.60
C LEU A 860 8.67 7.67 5.89
N GLU A 861 8.31 7.84 7.16
CA GLU A 861 7.30 8.79 7.61
C GLU A 861 7.64 10.22 7.20
N CYS A 862 8.91 10.64 7.36
CA CYS A 862 9.37 11.95 6.93
C CYS A 862 9.09 12.20 5.45
N VAL A 863 9.38 11.23 4.57
CA VAL A 863 9.18 11.40 3.12
C VAL A 863 7.70 11.33 2.77
N VAL A 864 6.97 10.33 3.29
CA VAL A 864 5.54 10.12 2.96
C VAL A 864 4.71 11.31 3.42
N PHE A 865 4.74 11.65 4.70
CA PHE A 865 3.93 12.75 5.22
C PHE A 865 4.51 14.12 4.88
N GLY A 866 5.81 14.24 4.65
CA GLY A 866 6.42 15.47 4.11
C GLY A 866 5.87 15.80 2.73
N LYS A 867 5.87 14.85 1.80
CA LYS A 867 5.28 15.04 0.47
C LYS A 867 3.78 15.33 0.54
N ILE A 868 3.03 14.57 1.35
CA ILE A 868 1.59 14.83 1.53
C ILE A 868 1.35 16.25 2.06
N ALA A 869 2.08 16.70 3.09
CA ALA A 869 1.96 18.05 3.61
C ALA A 869 2.31 19.12 2.57
N GLY A 870 3.38 18.90 1.79
CA GLY A 870 3.79 19.82 0.72
C GLY A 870 2.72 19.98 -0.38
N ASP A 871 2.16 18.87 -0.88
CA ASP A 871 1.07 18.89 -1.87
C ASP A 871 -0.17 19.64 -1.35
N ARG A 872 -0.59 19.34 -0.12
CA ARG A 872 -1.78 19.93 0.49
C ARG A 872 -1.60 21.41 0.82
N ALA A 873 -0.42 21.80 1.29
CA ALA A 873 -0.09 23.20 1.56
C ALA A 873 0.01 24.02 0.27
N ALA A 874 0.60 23.47 -0.80
CA ALA A 874 0.71 24.17 -2.08
C ALA A 874 -0.63 24.39 -2.78
N THR A 875 -1.57 23.47 -2.58
CA THR A 875 -2.93 23.56 -3.15
C THR A 875 -3.93 24.26 -2.24
N ILE A 876 -3.48 24.92 -1.16
CA ILE A 876 -4.39 25.50 -0.16
C ILE A 876 -5.28 26.61 -0.72
N LEU A 877 -4.76 27.40 -1.67
CA LEU A 877 -5.48 28.46 -2.36
C LEU A 877 -6.04 27.96 -3.69
N GLN A 878 -7.35 28.06 -3.87
CA GLN A 878 -8.05 27.64 -5.09
C GLN A 878 -8.67 28.85 -5.79
N LYS A 879 -8.71 28.81 -7.13
CA LYS A 879 -9.37 29.85 -7.95
C LYS A 879 -10.88 29.91 -7.72
N LYS A 880 -11.49 28.78 -7.34
CA LYS A 880 -12.93 28.67 -7.01
C LYS A 880 -13.10 28.36 -5.53
N SER A 881 -14.04 29.02 -4.86
CA SER A 881 -14.36 28.78 -3.44
C SER A 881 -15.07 27.44 -3.20
N ALA A 882 -15.90 27.00 -4.16
CA ALA A 882 -16.56 25.71 -4.18
C ALA A 882 -15.77 24.70 -5.02
N ALA A 883 -15.59 23.49 -4.48
CA ALA A 883 -14.90 22.40 -5.15
C ALA A 883 -15.75 21.74 -6.24
N LEU A 884 -17.06 21.61 -6.02
CA LEU A 884 -17.96 20.87 -6.90
C LEU A 884 -18.95 21.84 -7.56
N SER A 885 -19.31 21.53 -8.81
CA SER A 885 -20.36 22.23 -9.55
C SER A 885 -21.29 21.24 -10.25
N MET A 886 -22.44 21.70 -10.73
CA MET A 886 -23.39 20.86 -11.47
C MET A 886 -22.93 20.53 -12.89
N SER A 887 -22.08 21.41 -13.47
CA SER A 887 -21.65 21.36 -14.87
C SER A 887 -20.26 20.77 -15.07
N GLU A 888 -19.36 20.92 -14.10
CA GLU A 888 -17.96 20.50 -14.22
C GLU A 888 -17.59 19.37 -13.25
N TRP A 889 -16.74 18.47 -13.72
CA TRP A 889 -16.11 17.42 -12.93
C TRP A 889 -14.80 17.93 -12.33
N SER A 890 -14.55 17.57 -11.08
CA SER A 890 -13.35 17.97 -10.32
C SER A 890 -12.61 16.74 -9.80
N THR A 891 -11.31 16.68 -10.08
CA THR A 891 -10.45 15.60 -9.59
C THR A 891 -10.26 15.72 -8.08
N VAL A 892 -10.59 14.65 -7.36
CA VAL A 892 -10.38 14.51 -5.92
C VAL A 892 -9.58 13.25 -5.64
N VAL A 893 -8.85 13.22 -4.53
CA VAL A 893 -7.98 12.09 -4.17
C VAL A 893 -8.50 11.41 -2.91
N LEU A 894 -8.72 10.10 -3.00
CA LEU A 894 -9.10 9.24 -1.88
C LEU A 894 -8.01 9.28 -0.81
N ARG A 895 -8.35 9.83 0.34
CA ARG A 895 -7.47 10.01 1.49
C ARG A 895 -7.52 8.81 2.43
N GLU A 896 -8.72 8.27 2.62
CA GLU A 896 -8.99 7.32 3.70
C GLU A 896 -10.14 6.40 3.31
N VAL A 897 -9.98 5.12 3.65
CA VAL A 897 -11.00 4.08 3.50
C VAL A 897 -11.22 3.46 4.88
N ARG A 898 -12.49 3.34 5.30
CA ARG A 898 -12.87 2.64 6.54
C ARG A 898 -13.94 1.60 6.27
N GLU A 899 -13.78 0.43 6.85
CA GLU A 899 -14.63 -0.74 6.63
C GLU A 899 -14.76 -1.54 7.94
N GLY A 900 -15.85 -2.29 8.08
CA GLY A 900 -16.10 -3.14 9.25
C GLY A 900 -16.42 -2.37 10.54
N GLY A 901 -16.62 -3.11 11.64
CA GLY A 901 -16.98 -2.53 12.93
C GLY A 901 -18.25 -1.67 12.86
N VAL A 902 -18.14 -0.39 13.23
CA VAL A 902 -19.27 0.56 13.25
C VAL A 902 -19.85 0.89 11.87
N TYR A 903 -19.20 0.48 10.78
CA TYR A 903 -19.65 0.77 9.42
C TYR A 903 -20.62 -0.29 8.86
N GLY A 904 -20.79 -1.43 9.52
CA GLY A 904 -21.63 -2.54 9.03
C GLY A 904 -20.95 -3.39 7.96
N ALA A 905 -21.46 -4.61 7.76
CA ALA A 905 -20.97 -5.54 6.74
C ALA A 905 -21.28 -5.03 5.32
N GLY A 906 -20.33 -5.16 4.40
CA GLY A 906 -20.49 -4.75 2.99
C GLY A 906 -20.42 -3.23 2.74
N SER A 907 -20.26 -2.42 3.78
CA SER A 907 -20.16 -0.96 3.70
C SER A 907 -18.72 -0.45 3.81
N ARG A 908 -18.39 0.55 3.00
CA ARG A 908 -17.12 1.27 2.98
C ARG A 908 -17.37 2.77 3.12
N VAL A 909 -16.69 3.42 4.06
CA VAL A 909 -16.63 4.88 4.12
C VAL A 909 -15.40 5.33 3.36
N LEU A 910 -15.63 6.08 2.29
CA LEU A 910 -14.58 6.66 1.46
C LEU A 910 -14.52 8.16 1.72
N ARG A 911 -13.33 8.67 2.08
CA ARG A 911 -13.11 10.11 2.29
C ARG A 911 -12.08 10.62 1.31
N PHE A 912 -12.45 11.66 0.57
CA PHE A 912 -11.63 12.26 -0.46
C PHE A 912 -11.19 13.66 -0.04
N ASN A 913 -9.94 14.00 -0.35
CA ASN A 913 -9.44 15.36 -0.28
C ASN A 913 -10.11 16.20 -1.37
N MET A 914 -10.65 17.35 -0.97
CA MET A 914 -10.97 18.42 -1.93
C MET A 914 -9.67 18.94 -2.57
N PRO A 915 -9.73 19.49 -3.81
CA PRO A 915 -8.57 20.04 -4.50
C PRO A 915 -7.74 20.94 -3.60
N GLY A 916 -8.38 21.90 -2.92
CA GLY A 916 -7.74 22.70 -1.87
C GLY A 916 -8.14 22.31 -0.45
N ALA A 917 -7.21 22.48 0.49
CA ALA A 917 -7.41 22.14 1.91
C ALA A 917 -8.40 23.06 2.65
N LEU A 918 -8.61 24.29 2.17
CA LEU A 918 -9.60 25.23 2.73
C LEU A 918 -10.91 25.27 1.93
N GLN A 919 -10.98 24.53 0.82
CA GLN A 919 -12.13 24.56 -0.08
C GLN A 919 -13.32 23.80 0.54
N ARG A 920 -14.52 24.33 0.38
CA ARG A 920 -15.77 23.62 0.72
C ARG A 920 -16.29 22.87 -0.49
N THR A 921 -17.19 21.92 -0.25
CA THR A 921 -17.81 21.14 -1.33
C THR A 921 -18.61 22.02 -2.30
N GLY A 922 -19.30 23.05 -1.77
CA GLY A 922 -20.25 23.86 -2.54
C GLY A 922 -21.66 23.28 -2.62
N LEU A 923 -21.92 22.17 -1.92
CA LEU A 923 -23.23 21.51 -1.88
C LEU A 923 -24.19 22.19 -0.89
N ALA A 924 -25.48 21.98 -1.08
CA ALA A 924 -26.50 22.19 -0.04
C ALA A 924 -26.65 20.93 0.84
N LEU A 925 -27.29 21.08 2.01
CA LEU A 925 -27.58 19.92 2.87
C LEU A 925 -28.63 19.04 2.18
N GLY A 926 -28.33 17.74 2.00
CA GLY A 926 -29.21 16.77 1.34
C GLY A 926 -28.96 16.58 -0.17
N GLN A 927 -28.08 17.36 -0.79
CA GLN A 927 -27.63 17.12 -2.17
C GLN A 927 -26.73 15.89 -2.28
N PHE A 928 -26.81 15.19 -3.42
CA PHE A 928 -25.92 14.08 -3.73
C PHE A 928 -24.85 14.48 -4.76
N ILE A 929 -23.86 13.62 -4.94
CA ILE A 929 -22.76 13.79 -5.90
C ILE A 929 -22.76 12.69 -6.95
N GLY A 930 -22.21 13.01 -8.12
CA GLY A 930 -21.76 12.01 -9.08
C GLY A 930 -20.26 11.80 -8.90
N ILE A 931 -19.83 10.55 -8.88
CA ILE A 931 -18.42 10.15 -8.92
C ILE A 931 -18.22 9.37 -10.21
N ARG A 932 -17.18 9.72 -10.97
CA ARG A 932 -16.79 8.96 -12.14
C ARG A 932 -15.30 8.62 -12.14
N GLY A 933 -14.98 7.55 -12.83
CA GLY A 933 -13.62 7.15 -13.12
C GLY A 933 -13.63 6.08 -14.20
N ASP A 934 -12.45 5.83 -14.75
CA ASP A 934 -12.27 4.79 -15.73
C ASP A 934 -12.05 3.45 -15.02
N TRP A 935 -12.73 2.43 -15.50
CA TRP A 935 -12.63 1.04 -15.05
C TRP A 935 -12.81 0.14 -16.27
N ASP A 936 -11.80 -0.67 -16.57
CA ASP A 936 -11.81 -1.61 -17.71
C ASP A 936 -12.12 -0.93 -19.05
N GLY A 937 -11.49 0.22 -19.30
CA GLY A 937 -11.71 1.03 -20.50
C GLY A 937 -13.08 1.70 -20.60
N GLN A 938 -13.94 1.54 -19.59
CA GLN A 938 -15.25 2.18 -19.51
C GLN A 938 -15.25 3.29 -18.46
N GLN A 939 -15.88 4.40 -18.80
CA GLN A 939 -16.17 5.44 -17.82
C GLN A 939 -17.39 5.00 -16.99
N LEU A 940 -17.16 4.70 -15.71
CA LEU A 940 -18.22 4.38 -14.76
C LEU A 940 -18.65 5.64 -14.02
N ILE A 941 -19.96 5.78 -13.79
CA ILE A 941 -20.53 6.86 -12.99
C ILE A 941 -21.42 6.27 -11.90
N GLY A 942 -21.12 6.58 -10.64
CA GLY A 942 -21.93 6.25 -9.48
C GLY A 942 -22.41 7.50 -8.76
N TYR A 943 -23.61 7.42 -8.15
CA TYR A 943 -24.21 8.52 -7.40
C TYR A 943 -24.24 8.19 -5.92
N TYR A 944 -23.77 9.13 -5.09
CA TYR A 944 -23.60 8.92 -3.66
C TYR A 944 -24.01 10.15 -2.86
N SER A 945 -24.60 9.94 -1.70
CA SER A 945 -24.86 11.02 -0.75
C SER A 945 -23.65 11.23 0.17
N PRO A 946 -23.21 12.48 0.37
CA PRO A 946 -22.16 12.78 1.33
C PRO A 946 -22.62 12.56 2.78
N ILE A 947 -21.71 12.08 3.63
CA ILE A 947 -21.89 11.97 5.08
C ILE A 947 -21.23 13.14 5.85
N THR A 948 -20.38 13.92 5.18
CA THR A 948 -19.76 15.15 5.68
C THR A 948 -20.72 16.33 5.51
N LEU A 949 -20.65 17.33 6.38
CA LEU A 949 -21.46 18.53 6.22
C LEU A 949 -20.93 19.39 5.05
N PRO A 950 -21.78 20.15 4.35
CA PRO A 950 -21.31 20.96 3.23
C PRO A 950 -20.26 22.02 3.57
N ASP A 951 -20.22 22.46 4.84
CA ASP A 951 -19.25 23.41 5.36
C ASP A 951 -17.97 22.78 5.88
N ASP A 952 -17.84 21.45 5.88
CA ASP A 952 -16.58 20.80 6.19
C ASP A 952 -15.57 21.17 5.09
N VAL A 953 -14.39 21.63 5.50
CA VAL A 953 -13.36 22.13 4.57
C VAL A 953 -12.36 21.03 4.24
N GLY A 954 -11.87 21.02 3.01
CA GLY A 954 -10.78 20.17 2.58
C GLY A 954 -11.12 18.69 2.38
N VAL A 955 -12.33 18.25 2.76
CA VAL A 955 -12.72 16.83 2.72
C VAL A 955 -14.19 16.64 2.34
N ILE A 956 -14.48 15.57 1.60
CA ILE A 956 -15.83 15.01 1.44
C ILE A 956 -15.79 13.52 1.81
N GLY A 957 -16.81 13.05 2.52
CA GLY A 957 -16.97 11.63 2.83
C GLY A 957 -18.24 11.09 2.21
N ILE A 958 -18.19 9.86 1.70
CA ILE A 958 -19.38 9.10 1.26
C ILE A 958 -19.43 7.74 1.96
N LEU A 959 -20.63 7.18 2.02
CA LEU A 959 -20.86 5.79 2.35
C LEU A 959 -21.18 5.04 1.06
N ALA A 960 -20.30 4.11 0.68
CA ALA A 960 -20.51 3.19 -0.41
C ALA A 960 -20.88 1.81 0.12
N ARG A 961 -21.76 1.10 -0.57
CA ARG A 961 -22.08 -0.29 -0.29
C ARG A 961 -21.87 -1.08 -1.58
N ALA A 962 -21.28 -2.26 -1.45
CA ALA A 962 -20.97 -3.09 -2.60
C ALA A 962 -22.24 -3.81 -3.07
N ASP A 963 -22.92 -3.25 -4.07
CA ASP A 963 -24.00 -3.94 -4.80
C ASP A 963 -23.41 -4.79 -5.95
N LYS A 964 -24.20 -5.43 -6.81
CA LYS A 964 -23.64 -6.26 -7.91
C LYS A 964 -23.21 -5.41 -9.11
N GLY A 965 -22.22 -5.88 -9.89
CA GLY A 965 -21.80 -5.29 -11.18
C GLY A 965 -20.55 -4.41 -11.16
N ARG A 966 -20.18 -3.86 -12.33
CA ARG A 966 -18.89 -3.16 -12.57
C ARG A 966 -18.65 -1.96 -11.65
N LEU A 967 -19.69 -1.18 -11.33
CA LEU A 967 -19.58 -0.03 -10.43
C LEU A 967 -19.13 -0.44 -9.02
N ALA A 968 -19.68 -1.54 -8.51
CA ALA A 968 -19.34 -2.02 -7.19
C ALA A 968 -17.96 -2.66 -7.12
N GLU A 969 -17.55 -3.36 -8.20
CA GLU A 969 -16.17 -3.84 -8.36
C GLU A 969 -15.19 -2.67 -8.29
N TRP A 970 -15.41 -1.62 -9.10
CA TRP A 970 -14.57 -0.42 -9.12
C TRP A 970 -14.48 0.26 -7.75
N ILE A 971 -15.64 0.54 -7.14
CA ILE A 971 -15.70 1.24 -5.86
C ILE A 971 -15.06 0.42 -4.75
N SER A 972 -15.17 -0.91 -4.76
CA SER A 972 -14.51 -1.83 -3.81
C SER A 972 -13.00 -1.91 -4.04
N ALA A 973 -12.54 -1.60 -5.24
CA ALA A 973 -11.15 -1.62 -5.63
C ALA A 973 -10.37 -0.34 -5.28
N LEU A 974 -11.06 0.77 -4.99
CA LEU A 974 -10.42 2.03 -4.60
C LEU A 974 -9.63 1.92 -3.29
N GLN A 975 -8.44 2.52 -3.27
CA GLN A 975 -7.49 2.58 -2.17
C GLN A 975 -6.99 4.01 -1.90
N PRO A 976 -6.50 4.33 -0.68
CA PRO A 976 -5.89 5.63 -0.41
C PRO A 976 -4.78 5.99 -1.40
N GLY A 977 -4.87 7.17 -2.00
CA GLY A 977 -4.00 7.64 -3.09
C GLY A 977 -4.64 7.60 -4.47
N ASP A 978 -5.77 6.91 -4.63
CA ASP A 978 -6.51 6.88 -5.89
C ASP A 978 -7.29 8.21 -6.09
N ALA A 979 -7.21 8.79 -7.28
CA ALA A 979 -8.02 9.91 -7.76
C ALA A 979 -9.27 9.45 -8.52
N VAL A 980 -10.36 10.18 -8.29
CA VAL A 980 -11.62 10.07 -9.04
C VAL A 980 -12.08 11.47 -9.43
N GLU A 981 -13.03 11.57 -10.34
CA GLU A 981 -13.69 12.83 -10.65
C GLU A 981 -15.04 12.91 -9.94
N MET A 982 -15.35 14.08 -9.36
CA MET A 982 -16.60 14.34 -8.64
C MET A 982 -17.32 15.58 -9.18
N LYS A 983 -18.64 15.58 -9.12
CA LYS A 983 -19.46 16.77 -9.38
C LYS A 983 -20.69 16.84 -8.48
N ALA A 984 -21.22 18.03 -8.30
CA ALA A 984 -22.50 18.22 -7.63
C ALA A 984 -23.63 17.67 -8.50
N CYS A 985 -24.66 17.12 -7.86
CA CYS A 985 -25.89 16.69 -8.51
C CYS A 985 -27.10 17.27 -7.77
N GLY A 986 -28.31 16.88 -8.20
CA GLY A 986 -29.55 17.34 -7.59
C GLY A 986 -29.78 16.77 -6.18
N GLY A 987 -31.05 16.73 -5.79
CA GLY A 987 -31.52 16.11 -4.57
C GLY A 987 -32.19 17.08 -3.62
N LEU A 988 -32.34 16.66 -2.36
CA LEU A 988 -33.02 17.45 -1.34
C LEU A 988 -32.18 18.68 -0.97
N ILE A 989 -32.62 19.88 -1.32
CA ILE A 989 -31.91 21.12 -0.95
C ILE A 989 -32.54 21.70 0.31
N ILE A 990 -31.92 21.43 1.47
CA ILE A 990 -32.30 22.04 2.75
C ILE A 990 -31.39 23.24 3.00
N ASP A 991 -31.98 24.43 3.03
CA ASP A 991 -31.26 25.66 3.30
C ASP A 991 -31.06 25.84 4.81
N ARG A 992 -29.83 26.17 5.19
CA ARG A 992 -29.45 26.37 6.60
C ARG A 992 -29.29 27.85 6.89
N HIS A 993 -30.31 28.44 7.50
CA HIS A 993 -30.32 29.85 7.86
C HIS A 993 -29.72 30.03 9.26
N PHE A 994 -28.40 30.13 9.33
CA PHE A 994 -27.66 30.19 10.60
C PHE A 994 -28.08 31.35 11.52
N ALA A 995 -28.20 32.57 10.98
CA ALA A 995 -28.58 33.74 11.76
C ALA A 995 -30.00 33.61 12.36
N ALA A 996 -30.93 33.10 11.56
CA ALA A 996 -32.31 32.87 11.99
C ALA A 996 -32.53 31.51 12.70
N ARG A 997 -31.44 30.74 12.86
CA ARG A 997 -31.37 29.44 13.53
C ARG A 997 -32.46 28.48 13.09
N HIS A 998 -32.72 28.32 11.80
CA HIS A 998 -33.69 27.32 11.33
C HIS A 998 -33.32 26.77 9.96
N PHE A 999 -33.96 25.66 9.61
CA PHE A 999 -33.92 25.11 8.27
C PHE A 999 -35.07 25.69 7.45
N LEU A 1000 -34.80 25.96 6.18
CA LEU A 1000 -35.82 26.34 5.21
C LEU A 1000 -35.87 25.26 4.13
N PHE A 1001 -37.07 24.83 3.77
CA PHE A 1001 -37.30 23.93 2.67
C PHE A 1001 -38.52 24.41 1.89
N ARG A 1002 -38.34 24.78 0.61
CA ARG A 1002 -39.40 25.32 -0.26
C ARG A 1002 -40.21 26.46 0.38
N GLY A 1003 -39.53 27.36 1.09
CA GLY A 1003 -40.16 28.48 1.79
C GLY A 1003 -40.79 28.12 3.15
N HIS A 1004 -40.83 26.85 3.54
CA HIS A 1004 -41.31 26.42 4.84
C HIS A 1004 -40.18 26.41 5.88
N LYS A 1005 -40.43 27.01 7.05
CA LYS A 1005 -39.55 26.91 8.21
C LYS A 1005 -39.70 25.52 8.83
N ILE A 1006 -38.63 24.74 8.85
CA ILE A 1006 -38.64 23.38 9.36
C ILE A 1006 -38.17 23.36 10.81
N ARG A 1007 -39.01 22.79 11.68
CA ARG A 1007 -38.74 22.57 13.11
C ARG A 1007 -38.82 21.10 13.50
N LYS A 1008 -39.43 20.26 12.67
CA LYS A 1008 -39.54 18.82 12.90
C LYS A 1008 -38.99 18.09 11.68
N LEU A 1009 -38.22 17.04 11.92
CA LEU A 1009 -37.68 16.17 10.89
C LEU A 1009 -38.15 14.74 11.12
N ALA A 1010 -38.61 14.10 10.05
CA ALA A 1010 -38.84 12.66 10.00
C ALA A 1010 -37.99 12.09 8.87
N LEU A 1011 -37.04 11.23 9.22
CA LEU A 1011 -36.05 10.67 8.32
C LEU A 1011 -36.36 9.18 8.17
N ILE A 1012 -36.35 8.67 6.93
CA ILE A 1012 -36.64 7.27 6.65
C ILE A 1012 -35.56 6.75 5.71
N GLY A 1013 -34.71 5.87 6.22
CA GLY A 1013 -33.53 5.33 5.54
C GLY A 1013 -33.62 3.82 5.35
N GLY A 1014 -33.31 3.34 4.15
CA GLY A 1014 -33.14 1.91 3.86
C GLY A 1014 -31.77 1.64 3.21
N GLY A 1015 -31.01 0.67 3.71
CA GLY A 1015 -29.68 0.33 3.17
C GLY A 1015 -28.70 1.52 3.19
N THR A 1016 -28.14 1.91 2.04
CA THR A 1016 -27.27 3.11 1.92
C THR A 1016 -27.98 4.44 2.16
N GLY A 1017 -29.32 4.44 2.21
CA GLY A 1017 -30.14 5.61 2.53
C GLY A 1017 -29.85 6.23 3.89
N VAL A 1018 -29.09 5.56 4.78
CA VAL A 1018 -28.55 6.14 6.01
C VAL A 1018 -27.60 7.31 5.77
N ALA A 1019 -26.90 7.36 4.63
CA ALA A 1019 -25.88 8.38 4.35
C ALA A 1019 -26.43 9.83 4.35
N PRO A 1020 -27.46 10.18 3.55
CA PRO A 1020 -28.04 11.52 3.60
C PRO A 1020 -28.74 11.78 4.95
N MET A 1021 -29.36 10.77 5.56
CA MET A 1021 -30.03 10.93 6.85
C MET A 1021 -29.03 11.29 7.96
N LEU A 1022 -27.89 10.63 8.01
CA LEU A 1022 -26.83 10.94 8.97
C LEU A 1022 -26.31 12.37 8.77
N GLN A 1023 -26.18 12.85 7.53
CA GLN A 1023 -25.79 14.23 7.25
C GLN A 1023 -26.82 15.23 7.82
N ILE A 1024 -28.12 14.97 7.61
CA ILE A 1024 -29.22 15.81 8.09
C ILE A 1024 -29.32 15.79 9.62
N VAL A 1025 -29.25 14.61 10.25
CA VAL A 1025 -29.24 14.46 11.73
C VAL A 1025 -28.10 15.27 12.32
N ARG A 1026 -26.87 15.12 11.79
CA ARG A 1026 -25.70 15.86 12.27
C ARG A 1026 -25.85 17.37 12.13
N ALA A 1027 -26.52 17.84 11.07
CA ALA A 1027 -26.78 19.27 10.91
C ALA A 1027 -27.83 19.77 11.91
N ALA A 1028 -28.89 18.99 12.15
CA ALA A 1028 -30.02 19.36 13.01
C ALA A 1028 -29.66 19.37 14.50
N LEU A 1029 -28.86 18.40 14.95
CA LEU A 1029 -28.47 18.24 16.36
C LEU A 1029 -27.27 19.10 16.76
N LYS A 1030 -26.74 19.89 15.82
CA LYS A 1030 -25.62 20.79 16.08
C LYS A 1030 -26.11 22.21 16.33
N LYS A 1031 -25.45 22.95 17.23
CA LYS A 1031 -25.68 24.39 17.38
C LYS A 1031 -25.40 25.13 16.06
N PRO A 1032 -26.17 26.18 15.75
CA PRO A 1032 -27.27 26.74 16.54
C PRO A 1032 -28.64 26.07 16.30
N PHE A 1033 -28.74 25.07 15.43
CA PHE A 1033 -30.03 24.50 15.00
C PHE A 1033 -30.67 23.60 16.04
N VAL A 1034 -29.87 22.93 16.88
CA VAL A 1034 -30.40 22.11 17.98
C VAL A 1034 -31.27 22.93 18.94
N ASP A 1035 -31.04 24.23 19.07
CA ASP A 1035 -31.80 25.10 19.97
C ASP A 1035 -33.23 25.37 19.46
N SER A 1036 -33.47 25.27 18.14
CA SER A 1036 -34.76 25.57 17.51
C SER A 1036 -35.46 24.35 16.90
N MET A 1037 -34.72 23.26 16.66
CA MET A 1037 -35.26 22.00 16.18
C MET A 1037 -36.10 21.37 17.30
N GLU A 1038 -37.38 21.11 17.08
CA GLU A 1038 -38.26 20.54 18.10
C GLU A 1038 -38.02 19.04 18.26
N SER A 1039 -37.97 18.29 17.16
CA SER A 1039 -37.71 16.85 17.19
C SER A 1039 -37.17 16.31 15.86
N VAL A 1040 -36.34 15.27 15.94
CA VAL A 1040 -35.80 14.52 14.82
C VAL A 1040 -36.09 13.03 15.03
N GLN A 1041 -37.01 12.48 14.25
CA GLN A 1041 -37.34 11.05 14.26
C GLN A 1041 -36.65 10.37 13.08
N PHE A 1042 -35.97 9.26 13.30
CA PHE A 1042 -35.30 8.50 12.25
C PHE A 1042 -35.77 7.04 12.27
N ILE A 1043 -36.28 6.54 11.15
CA ILE A 1043 -36.55 5.11 10.94
C ILE A 1043 -35.43 4.56 10.04
N TYR A 1044 -34.68 3.58 10.55
CA TYR A 1044 -33.61 2.93 9.79
C TYR A 1044 -33.94 1.45 9.56
N ALA A 1045 -34.30 1.13 8.32
CA ALA A 1045 -34.62 -0.21 7.86
C ALA A 1045 -33.40 -0.89 7.21
N ALA A 1046 -33.18 -2.16 7.55
CA ALA A 1046 -32.14 -3.02 6.95
C ALA A 1046 -32.60 -4.48 6.87
N GLU A 1047 -31.87 -5.32 6.12
CA GLU A 1047 -32.18 -6.76 6.06
C GLU A 1047 -31.79 -7.45 7.38
N ASP A 1048 -30.54 -7.28 7.79
CA ASP A 1048 -29.94 -7.93 8.96
C ASP A 1048 -29.27 -6.92 9.90
N GLU A 1049 -29.11 -7.27 11.18
CA GLU A 1049 -28.46 -6.42 12.19
C GLU A 1049 -27.04 -5.99 11.77
N SER A 1050 -26.30 -6.88 11.10
CA SER A 1050 -24.93 -6.62 10.64
C SER A 1050 -24.82 -5.48 9.62
N GLU A 1051 -25.92 -5.08 9.01
CA GLU A 1051 -25.98 -4.05 7.97
C GLU A 1051 -26.27 -2.65 8.53
N LEU A 1052 -26.56 -2.53 9.83
CA LEU A 1052 -26.90 -1.26 10.48
C LEU A 1052 -25.65 -0.36 10.67
N THR A 1053 -25.19 0.24 9.57
CA THR A 1053 -24.10 1.23 9.58
C THR A 1053 -24.37 2.37 10.56
N TYR A 1054 -23.39 2.74 11.39
CA TYR A 1054 -23.47 3.81 12.38
C TYR A 1054 -24.49 3.60 13.51
N ARG A 1055 -24.98 2.38 13.75
CA ARG A 1055 -25.93 2.09 14.84
C ARG A 1055 -25.51 2.69 16.19
N SER A 1056 -24.28 2.42 16.62
CA SER A 1056 -23.76 2.92 17.91
C SER A 1056 -23.68 4.45 17.98
N LEU A 1057 -23.42 5.12 16.86
CA LEU A 1057 -23.39 6.58 16.75
C LEU A 1057 -24.81 7.15 16.89
N LEU A 1058 -25.78 6.58 16.19
CA LEU A 1058 -27.18 7.01 16.28
C LEU A 1058 -27.71 6.82 17.71
N GLN A 1059 -27.44 5.68 18.33
CA GLN A 1059 -27.80 5.44 19.73
C GLN A 1059 -27.10 6.43 20.70
N SER A 1060 -25.88 6.89 20.39
CA SER A 1060 -25.23 7.91 21.22
C SER A 1060 -25.90 9.28 21.13
N TYR A 1061 -26.46 9.65 19.97
CA TYR A 1061 -27.22 10.90 19.85
C TYR A 1061 -28.51 10.85 20.67
N GLU A 1062 -29.20 9.71 20.69
CA GLU A 1062 -30.40 9.57 21.53
C GLU A 1062 -30.07 9.69 23.03
N ARG A 1063 -28.95 9.09 23.47
CA ARG A 1063 -28.47 9.25 24.85
C ARG A 1063 -28.07 10.70 25.19
N GLU A 1064 -27.47 11.42 24.25
CA GLU A 1064 -26.97 12.79 24.47
C GLU A 1064 -28.10 13.82 24.48
N TYR A 1065 -29.05 13.74 23.54
CA TYR A 1065 -30.10 14.76 23.35
C TYR A 1065 -31.46 14.35 23.94
N GLY A 1066 -31.63 13.09 24.33
CA GLY A 1066 -32.89 12.52 24.83
C GLY A 1066 -33.85 12.12 23.71
N SER A 1067 -34.67 11.09 23.96
CA SER A 1067 -35.60 10.51 22.97
C SER A 1067 -36.70 11.46 22.49
N GLU A 1068 -36.99 12.54 23.23
CA GLU A 1068 -37.92 13.59 22.76
C GLU A 1068 -37.31 14.41 21.62
N LYS A 1069 -35.99 14.65 21.69
CA LYS A 1069 -35.26 15.46 20.71
C LYS A 1069 -34.79 14.65 19.52
N PHE A 1070 -34.20 13.48 19.77
CA PHE A 1070 -33.75 12.57 18.73
C PHE A 1070 -34.05 11.13 19.13
N ARG A 1071 -34.71 10.40 18.23
CA ARG A 1071 -34.96 8.96 18.39
C ARG A 1071 -34.76 8.24 17.07
N CYS A 1072 -34.06 7.10 17.14
CA CYS A 1072 -33.83 6.24 16.00
C CYS A 1072 -34.53 4.89 16.20
N HIS A 1073 -35.49 4.57 15.34
CA HIS A 1073 -36.20 3.29 15.31
C HIS A 1073 -35.49 2.35 14.33
N PHE A 1074 -34.88 1.28 14.82
CA PHE A 1074 -34.29 0.26 13.95
C PHE A 1074 -35.34 -0.77 13.54
N VAL A 1075 -35.38 -1.12 12.24
CA VAL A 1075 -36.34 -2.05 11.67
C VAL A 1075 -35.59 -3.11 10.84
N LEU A 1076 -35.83 -4.39 11.11
CA LEU A 1076 -35.16 -5.50 10.42
C LEU A 1076 -36.14 -6.43 9.72
N ASN A 1077 -35.81 -6.89 8.52
CA ASN A 1077 -36.54 -7.97 7.85
C ASN A 1077 -36.21 -9.34 8.46
N ASN A 1078 -34.93 -9.58 8.75
CA ASN A 1078 -34.40 -10.82 9.32
C ASN A 1078 -33.82 -10.54 10.72
N PRO A 1079 -34.66 -10.27 11.73
CA PRO A 1079 -34.18 -9.96 13.07
C PRO A 1079 -33.52 -11.18 13.74
N PRO A 1080 -32.46 -10.99 14.54
CA PRO A 1080 -31.97 -12.04 15.43
C PRO A 1080 -33.01 -12.39 16.50
N ALA A 1081 -32.91 -13.57 17.10
CA ALA A 1081 -33.90 -14.10 18.05
C ALA A 1081 -34.19 -13.20 19.28
N GLN A 1082 -33.28 -12.29 19.63
CA GLN A 1082 -33.40 -11.38 20.77
C GLN A 1082 -33.76 -9.93 20.36
N TRP A 1083 -34.19 -9.70 19.12
CA TRP A 1083 -34.54 -8.37 18.64
C TRP A 1083 -35.84 -7.86 19.27
N THR A 1084 -35.79 -6.66 19.84
CA THR A 1084 -36.93 -6.04 20.54
C THR A 1084 -37.46 -4.79 19.84
N GLU A 1085 -36.91 -4.42 18.68
CA GLU A 1085 -37.30 -3.22 17.94
C GLU A 1085 -38.23 -3.58 16.75
N GLY A 1086 -38.31 -2.73 15.72
CA GLY A 1086 -39.22 -2.95 14.59
C GLY A 1086 -38.86 -4.18 13.77
N VAL A 1087 -39.88 -4.88 13.25
CA VAL A 1087 -39.73 -6.07 12.40
C VAL A 1087 -40.55 -5.91 11.13
N GLY A 1088 -39.94 -6.26 9.99
CA GLY A 1088 -40.57 -6.24 8.67
C GLY A 1088 -40.51 -4.87 7.99
N PHE A 1089 -41.59 -4.53 7.27
CA PHE A 1089 -41.63 -3.33 6.42
C PHE A 1089 -42.02 -2.07 7.20
N VAL A 1090 -41.63 -0.90 6.67
CA VAL A 1090 -42.11 0.40 7.15
C VAL A 1090 -43.57 0.58 6.72
N ASP A 1091 -44.50 0.23 7.61
CA ASP A 1091 -45.95 0.25 7.35
C ASP A 1091 -46.67 1.46 7.99
N ALA A 1092 -48.00 1.51 7.82
CA ALA A 1092 -48.81 2.59 8.37
C ALA A 1092 -48.84 2.62 9.90
N ALA A 1093 -48.73 1.48 10.58
CA ALA A 1093 -48.74 1.40 12.03
C ALA A 1093 -47.44 1.98 12.60
N LEU A 1094 -46.31 1.58 12.04
CA LEU A 1094 -45.00 2.12 12.40
C LEU A 1094 -44.96 3.63 12.14
N LEU A 1095 -45.36 4.09 10.94
CA LEU A 1095 -45.37 5.52 10.61
C LEU A 1095 -46.23 6.34 11.57
N ARG A 1096 -47.43 5.87 11.95
CA ARG A 1096 -48.29 6.56 12.93
C ARG A 1096 -47.64 6.66 14.32
N SER A 1097 -46.82 5.68 14.70
CA SER A 1097 -46.19 5.60 16.02
C SER A 1097 -44.83 6.30 16.11
N ALA A 1098 -44.07 6.33 15.01
CA ALA A 1098 -42.67 6.77 14.97
C ALA A 1098 -42.48 8.13 14.28
N VAL A 1099 -43.43 8.57 13.45
CA VAL A 1099 -43.38 9.87 12.76
C VAL A 1099 -44.29 10.87 13.46
N GLN A 1100 -43.85 12.12 13.56
CA GLN A 1100 -44.65 13.21 14.12
C GLN A 1100 -45.94 13.44 13.31
N ALA A 1101 -46.99 13.96 13.95
CA ALA A 1101 -48.24 14.28 13.27
C ALA A 1101 -48.03 15.31 12.14
N PRO A 1102 -48.81 15.25 11.03
CA PRO A 1102 -48.70 16.18 9.90
C PRO A 1102 -48.73 17.66 10.32
N SER A 1103 -47.76 18.44 9.85
CA SER A 1103 -47.72 19.89 10.05
C SER A 1103 -46.90 20.60 8.96
N ASN A 1104 -47.10 21.91 8.79
CA ASN A 1104 -46.41 22.72 7.77
C ASN A 1104 -44.95 23.09 8.10
N ASP A 1105 -44.42 22.56 9.20
CA ASP A 1105 -43.05 22.71 9.68
C ASP A 1105 -42.34 21.35 9.90
N LEU A 1106 -42.97 20.26 9.42
CA LEU A 1106 -42.42 18.91 9.42
C LEU A 1106 -41.95 18.53 8.01
N LEU A 1107 -40.65 18.29 7.86
CA LEU A 1107 -40.07 17.73 6.64
C LEU A 1107 -39.87 16.23 6.82
N VAL A 1108 -40.47 15.43 5.92
CA VAL A 1108 -40.26 14.00 5.82
C VAL A 1108 -39.33 13.69 4.66
N ALA A 1109 -38.12 13.21 4.95
CA ALA A 1109 -37.12 12.85 3.96
C ALA A 1109 -36.94 11.33 3.87
N ILE A 1110 -37.01 10.79 2.66
CA ILE A 1110 -36.99 9.35 2.40
C ILE A 1110 -35.79 9.01 1.49
N CYS A 1111 -35.01 7.99 1.85
CA CYS A 1111 -33.95 7.47 0.99
C CYS A 1111 -33.79 5.96 1.18
N GLY A 1112 -33.56 5.24 0.09
CA GLY A 1112 -33.41 3.78 0.11
C GLY A 1112 -33.95 3.15 -1.17
N PRO A 1113 -34.30 1.86 -1.17
CA PRO A 1113 -34.80 1.18 -2.36
C PRO A 1113 -36.05 1.86 -2.95
N PRO A 1114 -36.17 2.04 -4.29
CA PRO A 1114 -37.30 2.74 -4.91
C PRO A 1114 -38.68 2.19 -4.53
N ILE A 1115 -38.78 0.88 -4.27
CA ILE A 1115 -40.02 0.25 -3.81
C ILE A 1115 -40.42 0.76 -2.42
N MET A 1116 -39.47 0.79 -1.49
CA MET A 1116 -39.68 1.34 -0.14
C MET A 1116 -40.07 2.81 -0.23
N GLN A 1117 -39.36 3.61 -1.03
CA GLN A 1117 -39.65 5.03 -1.20
C GLN A 1117 -41.09 5.28 -1.67
N ARG A 1118 -41.53 4.57 -2.72
CA ARG A 1118 -42.90 4.68 -3.25
C ARG A 1118 -43.96 4.25 -2.23
N ALA A 1119 -43.75 3.12 -1.55
CA ALA A 1119 -44.68 2.61 -0.56
C ALA A 1119 -44.86 3.58 0.62
N VAL A 1120 -43.74 4.02 1.21
CA VAL A 1120 -43.75 4.97 2.34
C VAL A 1120 -44.40 6.29 1.93
N LYS A 1121 -44.07 6.83 0.75
CA LYS A 1121 -44.66 8.08 0.25
C LYS A 1121 -46.18 7.95 0.06
N GLY A 1122 -46.65 6.83 -0.50
CA GLY A 1122 -48.08 6.56 -0.65
C GLY A 1122 -48.83 6.45 0.69
N ILE A 1123 -48.21 5.81 1.69
CA ILE A 1123 -48.79 5.73 3.03
C ILE A 1123 -48.85 7.12 3.67
N LEU A 1124 -47.78 7.91 3.64
CA LEU A 1124 -47.76 9.26 4.18
C LEU A 1124 -48.82 10.18 3.52
N HIS A 1125 -49.00 10.09 2.20
CA HIS A 1125 -50.08 10.80 1.51
C HIS A 1125 -51.46 10.38 2.06
N SER A 1126 -51.71 9.08 2.23
CA SER A 1126 -52.97 8.57 2.80
C SER A 1126 -53.21 8.99 4.25
N LEU A 1127 -52.13 9.30 4.99
CA LEU A 1127 -52.17 9.79 6.36
C LEU A 1127 -52.30 11.32 6.46
N GLY A 1128 -52.40 12.04 5.33
CA GLY A 1128 -52.62 13.48 5.29
C GLY A 1128 -51.37 14.34 5.46
N TYR A 1129 -50.17 13.79 5.20
CA TYR A 1129 -48.93 14.59 5.20
C TYR A 1129 -48.89 15.54 4.00
N ASN A 1130 -48.27 16.71 4.19
CA ASN A 1130 -48.15 17.71 3.14
C ASN A 1130 -47.19 17.21 2.03
N ASP A 1131 -47.73 17.00 0.83
CA ASP A 1131 -46.96 16.55 -0.32
C ASP A 1131 -45.80 17.46 -0.72
N ASN A 1132 -45.79 18.73 -0.35
CA ASN A 1132 -44.64 19.61 -0.59
C ASN A 1132 -43.48 19.36 0.39
N LEU A 1133 -43.76 18.70 1.52
CA LEU A 1133 -42.80 18.43 2.60
C LEU A 1133 -42.50 16.94 2.78
N VAL A 1134 -43.06 16.06 1.93
CA VAL A 1134 -42.66 14.65 1.84
C VAL A 1134 -41.83 14.46 0.57
N ARG A 1135 -40.54 14.14 0.71
CA ARG A 1135 -39.60 14.10 -0.43
C ARG A 1135 -38.66 12.91 -0.35
N THR A 1136 -38.33 12.35 -1.51
CA THR A 1136 -37.19 11.45 -1.62
C THR A 1136 -35.93 12.26 -1.89
N VAL A 1137 -34.77 11.74 -1.47
CA VAL A 1137 -33.48 12.45 -1.62
C VAL A 1137 -33.05 12.58 -3.08
N ASP A 1138 -33.50 11.68 -3.95
CA ASP A 1138 -33.19 11.63 -5.39
C ASP A 1138 -34.19 12.36 -6.29
N GLU A 1139 -35.29 12.89 -5.73
CA GLU A 1139 -36.25 13.70 -6.49
C GLU A 1139 -35.60 15.01 -6.98
N VAL A 1140 -35.72 15.27 -8.28
CA VAL A 1140 -35.23 16.49 -8.93
C VAL A 1140 -36.33 17.56 -8.90
N GLU A 1141 -36.01 18.74 -8.41
CA GLU A 1141 -36.90 19.90 -8.50
C GLU A 1141 -37.23 20.19 -9.98
N PRO A 1142 -38.51 20.39 -10.35
CA PRO A 1142 -38.83 20.90 -11.68
C PRO A 1142 -38.11 22.24 -11.85
N THR A 1143 -37.26 22.34 -12.87
CA THR A 1143 -36.60 23.59 -13.24
C THR A 1143 -37.66 24.67 -13.32
N ALA A 1144 -37.51 25.74 -12.53
CA ALA A 1144 -38.33 26.93 -12.66
C ALA A 1144 -38.35 27.33 -14.14
N ALA A 1145 -39.47 27.06 -14.81
CA ALA A 1145 -39.75 27.71 -16.08
C ALA A 1145 -39.60 29.21 -15.81
N LYS A 1146 -38.79 29.88 -16.63
CA LYS A 1146 -38.68 31.35 -16.63
C LYS A 1146 -40.10 31.93 -16.50
N MET A 1147 -40.42 32.49 -15.34
CA MET A 1147 -41.47 33.48 -15.19
C MET A 1147 -40.84 34.84 -15.40
#